data_AF-A0A449AIX5-F1
#
_entry.id   AF-A0A449AIX5-F1
#
_cell.length_a   1.000
_cell.length_b   1.000
_cell.length_c   1.000
_cell.angle_alpha   90.00
_cell.angle_beta   90.00
_cell.angle_gamma   90.00
#
_symmetry.space_group_name_H-M   'P 1'
#
loop_
_entity.id
_entity.type
_entity.pdbx_description
1 polymer ?
#
loop_
_entity_poly.entity_id
_entity_poly.type
_entity_poly.pdbx_seq_one_letter_code
_entity_poly.pdbx_strand_id
1 'polypeptide(L)'
;MNKRKSKKIFLGLSILSFLVSGITATSIFWSFNKNFSDYEKIYTELKKARDLVNSPNYKKSADDILKNPNYKTFSRENVADINEALSKIIVQIDKEIKVYISKINSASKKAKLNADLLNSQNSIDAKRKIKDNALKLIDIELVKDINLEKIEAKKLIENIKNSTKKSEFEKKLPFIKSINDIELLISDVEKELKKQSINDYISAKKKALIAKINASTLNKEEKKKLLELFKDLKTTSTLFDNEIIINYEILKAALKKQAANRIELLENDNFKKIIKNSFGKAKTIKDYYDILIRINEHEFGRINNTKIDPKDKTDLLNKIGQIKTIITPSDNVLANDSEIKMIINETILDLKNSLDYLEKNEVQNKKSELNELIKKLTELKKEIDDLKNTDVLEYSKTRKELAKRLAKSKDDQSIEDTKLYIKKAKLKKKASELPYPNGVDSVAIYEINSRIDSTKKDNLKSIEDLISKLPKKINEAKELIAQINESGKDINGQRTKDLNNQLSRSVDDKDFDKLKENIQRTKIKILIISLPYPNPNSTDAQNSKSILNNKVNNAKTKQELDNLNSQINALNVKMNQFINLLSRIPYDDDKPKTAIETIKKVLDKATTVQDVENILPDNWGQRISEYKTIINDSYLDQAPINNLLTRLNQTVPSTLRDNKPFPIGDYKENQLINEILHEFKQESISTINQLSNLKTRQKAQFDNITKRVNDINSKNYQWNSIESAIILIKQQTNDAIKLNYDLFIDNNLAYPSKSNLSSLVSETKKRIKMHLTSGVTRKIKADVEKKLNELKTKIDMVKTKISKVKNIVQTSNKMDEFEHELAQTDDQNIDNLIAKIDKYNHAITLLEQIKNDTDKINLKGNLSSASTLDQINDVIRDINVKISEINNAKLRAQNAVNSIPDKYNTHKHSKNLKQEYTQQLMNKDNLSLDVLNKLIADAELEKYRFETQDWIDAKLDKYNNKGLNLYNKLNHNDQTPTRDSVDQIRKEVEAELEHIKKDITDRVRTELFDNATALYRRIDRNDKRHVYAEQSYYEWFKEEIKKQPSEMKVNELEYKFITERYAESVRIRAFLVSFQYNIEHSNEFNANQELRSNILNEIKKYATEYQTNDSRDDKFDGFTIYDFWRTFNLYLRNLEINHKLSTNIKTVIRKLFSLSGQVEAPDANITTTQSEISNKVDKSIISKVLQKIKGNSIQNSQYTASDAYKIINMLFVKTISDNIGNTYDKILRLKSDNVFANIISGNGSKGLIQDAELWNSNLQKENS
;
A
#
# COMPACT_ATOMS: atom_id res chain seq x y z
N MET A 1 14.12 -96.49 -8.02
CA MET A 1 14.96 -96.99 -6.91
C MET A 1 16.35 -96.38 -7.00
N ASN A 2 16.82 -95.83 -5.86
CA ASN A 2 18.19 -95.42 -5.49
C ASN A 2 18.85 -94.24 -6.23
N LYS A 3 19.03 -93.07 -5.58
CA LYS A 3 20.12 -92.68 -4.62
C LYS A 3 21.49 -92.57 -5.33
N ARG A 4 22.38 -91.58 -5.15
CA ARG A 4 22.54 -90.47 -4.20
C ARG A 4 23.69 -89.54 -4.69
N LYS A 5 23.63 -88.28 -4.25
CA LYS A 5 24.71 -87.29 -4.00
C LYS A 5 26.06 -87.86 -3.51
N SER A 6 27.18 -87.18 -3.81
CA SER A 6 27.96 -86.30 -2.87
C SER A 6 29.35 -85.90 -3.41
N LYS A 7 29.69 -84.59 -3.51
CA LYS A 7 30.60 -83.77 -2.63
C LYS A 7 32.11 -84.11 -2.78
N LYS A 8 32.99 -83.20 -3.23
CA LYS A 8 33.48 -81.86 -2.76
C LYS A 8 34.87 -81.99 -2.09
N ILE A 9 35.61 -80.87 -2.10
CA ILE A 9 36.90 -80.51 -1.45
C ILE A 9 38.07 -80.55 -2.45
N PHE A 10 38.60 -79.46 -3.05
CA PHE A 10 38.80 -78.04 -2.69
C PHE A 10 40.03 -77.76 -1.83
N LEU A 11 40.82 -76.79 -2.32
CA LEU A 11 41.87 -76.00 -1.64
C LEU A 11 43.24 -76.68 -1.43
N GLY A 12 44.38 -76.03 -1.64
CA GLY A 12 44.65 -74.59 -1.79
C GLY A 12 45.96 -74.34 -2.55
N LEU A 13 46.05 -73.21 -3.25
CA LEU A 13 46.48 -71.90 -2.72
C LEU A 13 48.01 -71.83 -2.81
N SER A 14 48.63 -70.81 -3.39
CA SER A 14 48.35 -69.37 -3.44
C SER A 14 49.36 -68.77 -4.44
N ILE A 15 49.18 -67.62 -5.12
CA ILE A 15 48.70 -66.29 -4.75
C ILE A 15 48.11 -65.69 -6.06
N LEU A 16 46.79 -65.57 -6.34
CA LEU A 16 45.65 -64.88 -5.70
C LEU A 16 45.84 -63.34 -5.66
N SER A 17 45.08 -62.56 -6.43
CA SER A 17 43.63 -62.30 -6.25
C SER A 17 43.00 -61.85 -7.60
N PHE A 18 41.76 -62.15 -8.02
CA PHE A 18 40.48 -62.46 -7.38
C PHE A 18 39.62 -63.34 -8.32
N LEU A 19 38.82 -64.27 -7.76
CA LEU A 19 37.78 -65.05 -8.46
C LEU A 19 36.44 -64.96 -7.68
N VAL A 20 35.37 -64.65 -8.44
CA VAL A 20 33.95 -65.03 -8.31
C VAL A 20 33.11 -64.54 -7.10
N SER A 21 32.23 -63.57 -7.36
CA SER A 21 30.77 -63.53 -7.09
C SER A 21 30.32 -62.07 -7.02
N GLY A 22 29.11 -61.75 -7.48
CA GLY A 22 28.43 -60.48 -7.18
C GLY A 22 29.16 -59.17 -7.52
N ILE A 23 28.78 -58.57 -8.64
CA ILE A 23 28.53 -57.12 -8.79
C ILE A 23 29.40 -56.19 -7.93
N THR A 24 30.48 -55.60 -8.49
CA THR A 24 30.87 -54.18 -8.27
C THR A 24 32.04 -53.75 -9.15
N ALA A 25 31.93 -52.53 -9.69
CA ALA A 25 33.00 -51.71 -10.27
C ALA A 25 34.11 -51.44 -9.21
N THR A 26 35.39 -51.14 -9.51
CA THR A 26 35.97 -50.10 -10.37
C THR A 26 37.49 -50.30 -10.50
N SER A 27 38.07 -49.93 -11.66
CA SER A 27 39.41 -49.32 -11.90
C SER A 27 40.68 -50.01 -11.32
N ILE A 28 41.77 -50.20 -12.07
CA ILE A 28 42.77 -49.14 -12.32
C ILE A 28 43.69 -49.53 -13.52
N PHE A 29 43.75 -48.61 -14.48
CA PHE A 29 44.86 -48.17 -15.33
C PHE A 29 45.77 -49.17 -16.05
N TRP A 30 45.71 -49.15 -17.39
CA TRP A 30 46.89 -48.75 -18.17
C TRP A 30 46.60 -47.44 -18.92
N SER A 31 47.50 -46.52 -18.68
CA SER A 31 47.76 -45.20 -19.25
C SER A 31 46.96 -44.79 -20.49
N PHE A 32 46.46 -43.55 -20.40
CA PHE A 32 46.42 -42.61 -21.51
C PHE A 32 47.76 -42.62 -22.26
N ASN A 33 47.82 -43.44 -23.29
CA ASN A 33 48.36 -43.07 -24.60
C ASN A 33 48.24 -44.28 -25.50
N LYS A 34 47.27 -44.26 -26.40
CA LYS A 34 47.44 -44.74 -27.78
C LYS A 34 46.22 -44.38 -28.62
N ASN A 35 46.43 -43.31 -29.38
CA ASN A 35 46.22 -43.14 -30.81
C ASN A 35 45.03 -43.85 -31.45
N PHE A 36 44.36 -43.10 -32.34
CA PHE A 36 43.39 -43.54 -33.38
C PHE A 36 43.63 -44.95 -33.96
N SER A 37 44.89 -45.41 -34.00
CA SER A 37 45.29 -46.78 -34.34
C SER A 37 44.55 -47.90 -33.59
N ASP A 38 44.26 -47.78 -32.30
CA ASP A 38 43.61 -48.86 -31.55
C ASP A 38 42.08 -48.89 -31.75
N TYR A 39 41.48 -47.75 -32.10
CA TYR A 39 40.09 -47.66 -32.55
C TYR A 39 39.88 -48.31 -33.92
N GLU A 40 40.76 -47.98 -34.87
CA GLU A 40 40.79 -48.58 -36.20
C GLU A 40 40.99 -50.10 -36.14
N LYS A 41 41.76 -50.60 -35.17
CA LYS A 41 41.89 -52.06 -34.94
C LYS A 41 40.56 -52.69 -34.53
N ILE A 42 39.85 -52.11 -33.57
CA ILE A 42 38.55 -52.65 -33.10
C ILE A 42 37.49 -52.56 -34.22
N TYR A 43 37.51 -51.48 -35.00
CA TYR A 43 36.66 -51.31 -36.19
C TYR A 43 37.00 -52.33 -37.29
N THR A 44 38.29 -52.62 -37.50
CA THR A 44 38.76 -53.65 -38.44
C THR A 44 38.38 -55.06 -37.98
N GLU A 45 38.47 -55.36 -36.68
CA GLU A 45 38.01 -56.63 -36.13
C GLU A 45 36.49 -56.78 -36.30
N LEU A 46 35.69 -55.72 -36.12
CA LEU A 46 34.26 -55.77 -36.44
C LEU A 46 34.00 -56.08 -37.92
N LYS A 47 34.78 -55.50 -38.84
CA LYS A 47 34.69 -55.83 -40.27
C LYS A 47 35.03 -57.29 -40.55
N LYS A 48 36.08 -57.82 -39.92
CA LYS A 48 36.46 -59.23 -40.04
C LYS A 48 35.37 -60.16 -39.50
N ALA A 49 34.75 -59.84 -38.37
CA ALA A 49 33.65 -60.61 -37.78
C ALA A 49 32.40 -60.56 -38.67
N ARG A 50 32.07 -59.38 -39.20
CA ARG A 50 30.98 -59.19 -40.16
C ARG A 50 31.12 -60.09 -41.38
N ASP A 51 32.32 -60.14 -41.95
CA ASP A 51 32.56 -60.95 -43.15
C ASP A 51 32.52 -62.46 -42.83
N LEU A 52 32.82 -62.83 -41.59
CA LEU A 52 32.87 -64.21 -41.15
C LEU A 52 31.50 -64.78 -40.70
N VAL A 53 30.62 -63.96 -40.13
CA VAL A 53 29.30 -64.41 -39.65
C VAL A 53 28.34 -64.64 -40.84
N ASN A 54 27.67 -65.78 -40.86
CA ASN A 54 26.70 -66.16 -41.90
C ASN A 54 25.28 -65.73 -41.54
N SER A 55 24.94 -65.59 -40.25
CA SER A 55 23.61 -65.13 -39.83
C SER A 55 23.36 -63.70 -40.32
N PRO A 56 22.34 -63.49 -41.18
CA PRO A 56 22.07 -62.19 -41.79
C PRO A 56 21.86 -61.07 -40.77
N ASN A 57 21.26 -61.38 -39.62
CA ASN A 57 20.95 -60.39 -38.57
C ASN A 57 22.23 -59.85 -37.92
N TYR A 58 23.18 -60.70 -37.60
CA TYR A 58 24.45 -60.31 -37.01
C TYR A 58 25.36 -59.60 -38.02
N LYS A 59 25.27 -60.00 -39.30
CA LYS A 59 25.93 -59.31 -40.42
C LYS A 59 25.37 -57.90 -40.64
N LYS A 60 24.03 -57.74 -40.56
CA LYS A 60 23.33 -56.45 -40.60
C LYS A 60 23.74 -55.59 -39.41
N SER A 61 23.78 -56.13 -38.19
CA SER A 61 24.23 -55.38 -36.99
C SER A 61 25.65 -54.84 -37.10
N ALA A 62 26.59 -55.60 -37.68
CA ALA A 62 27.92 -55.05 -37.97
C ALA A 62 27.91 -54.07 -39.14
N ASP A 63 27.16 -54.32 -40.21
CA ASP A 63 27.04 -53.40 -41.34
C ASP A 63 26.46 -52.04 -40.93
N ASP A 64 25.49 -52.04 -40.02
CA ASP A 64 24.86 -50.83 -39.50
C ASP A 64 25.86 -49.97 -38.73
N ILE A 65 26.82 -50.58 -38.04
CA ILE A 65 27.94 -49.88 -37.39
C ILE A 65 29.00 -49.49 -38.45
N LEU A 66 29.44 -50.41 -39.31
CA LEU A 66 30.52 -50.21 -40.28
C LEU A 66 30.20 -49.22 -41.42
N LYS A 67 28.91 -49.03 -41.74
CA LYS A 67 28.44 -48.08 -42.77
C LYS A 67 28.05 -46.73 -42.17
N ASN A 68 27.86 -46.65 -40.86
CA ASN A 68 27.46 -45.42 -40.20
C ASN A 68 28.68 -44.52 -39.98
N PRO A 69 28.71 -43.29 -40.55
CA PRO A 69 29.85 -42.38 -40.46
C PRO A 69 30.26 -42.05 -39.02
N ASN A 70 29.30 -42.06 -38.08
CA ASN A 70 29.53 -41.67 -36.70
C ASN A 70 30.45 -42.65 -35.95
N TYR A 71 30.54 -43.91 -36.41
CA TYR A 71 31.44 -44.91 -35.84
C TYR A 71 32.81 -44.92 -36.53
N LYS A 72 33.09 -44.02 -37.49
CA LYS A 72 34.44 -43.86 -38.07
C LYS A 72 35.35 -42.96 -37.23
N THR A 73 34.82 -42.27 -36.23
CA THR A 73 35.58 -41.41 -35.32
C THR A 73 35.64 -42.00 -33.91
N PHE A 74 36.81 -41.90 -33.29
CA PHE A 74 37.06 -42.46 -31.97
C PHE A 74 36.23 -41.73 -30.89
N SER A 75 35.40 -42.49 -30.17
CA SER A 75 34.79 -42.07 -28.90
C SER A 75 34.69 -43.28 -27.98
N ARG A 76 34.66 -43.05 -26.65
CA ARG A 76 34.56 -44.16 -25.67
C ARG A 76 33.25 -44.95 -25.80
N GLU A 77 32.16 -44.27 -26.12
CA GLU A 77 30.86 -44.91 -26.36
C GLU A 77 30.90 -45.73 -27.66
N ASN A 78 31.49 -45.20 -28.73
CA ASN A 78 31.65 -45.95 -29.98
C ASN A 78 32.52 -47.20 -29.80
N VAL A 79 33.61 -47.11 -29.03
CA VAL A 79 34.45 -48.28 -28.69
C VAL A 79 33.62 -49.33 -27.93
N ALA A 80 32.80 -48.92 -26.97
CA ALA A 80 31.97 -49.82 -26.19
C ALA A 80 30.89 -50.50 -27.06
N ASP A 81 30.21 -49.72 -27.90
CA ASP A 81 29.19 -50.20 -28.85
C ASP A 81 29.80 -51.20 -29.85
N ILE A 82 30.94 -50.86 -30.45
CA ILE A 82 31.65 -51.76 -31.37
C ILE A 82 32.07 -53.03 -30.63
N ASN A 83 32.63 -52.93 -29.43
CA ASN A 83 33.05 -54.10 -28.66
C ASN A 83 31.88 -54.98 -28.21
N GLU A 84 30.72 -54.40 -27.89
CA GLU A 84 29.52 -55.15 -27.54
C GLU A 84 28.97 -55.89 -28.77
N ALA A 85 28.86 -55.19 -29.91
CA ALA A 85 28.45 -55.80 -31.17
C ALA A 85 29.42 -56.91 -31.59
N LEU A 86 30.72 -56.63 -31.50
CA LEU A 86 31.79 -57.57 -31.79
C LEU A 86 31.68 -58.81 -30.92
N SER A 87 31.47 -58.65 -29.61
CA SER A 87 31.32 -59.77 -28.67
C SER A 87 30.11 -60.64 -29.00
N LYS A 88 28.97 -60.03 -29.31
CA LYS A 88 27.75 -60.77 -29.71
C LYS A 88 27.94 -61.51 -31.03
N ILE A 89 28.60 -60.88 -32.00
CA ILE A 89 28.89 -61.49 -33.30
C ILE A 89 29.89 -62.63 -33.13
N ILE A 90 30.94 -62.48 -32.31
CA ILE A 90 31.90 -63.54 -32.02
C ILE A 90 31.19 -64.76 -31.40
N VAL A 91 30.29 -64.55 -30.43
CA VAL A 91 29.51 -65.65 -29.84
C VAL A 91 28.64 -66.34 -30.89
N GLN A 92 28.08 -65.57 -31.83
CA GLN A 92 27.27 -66.14 -32.91
C GLN A 92 28.13 -66.90 -33.93
N ILE A 93 29.28 -66.36 -34.30
CA ILE A 93 30.28 -67.05 -35.14
C ILE A 93 30.63 -68.39 -34.51
N ASP A 94 30.83 -68.44 -33.19
CA ASP A 94 31.12 -69.69 -32.50
C ASP A 94 29.99 -70.71 -32.60
N LYS A 95 28.73 -70.25 -32.50
CA LYS A 95 27.56 -71.13 -32.71
C LYS A 95 27.51 -71.65 -34.15
N GLU A 96 27.75 -70.81 -35.14
CA GLU A 96 27.72 -71.19 -36.55
C GLU A 96 28.86 -72.14 -36.92
N ILE A 97 30.07 -71.86 -36.44
CA ILE A 97 31.22 -72.75 -36.63
C ILE A 97 30.93 -74.09 -35.94
N LYS A 98 30.35 -74.10 -34.74
CA LYS A 98 29.91 -75.36 -34.08
C LYS A 98 28.91 -76.14 -34.92
N VAL A 99 28.01 -75.47 -35.66
CA VAL A 99 27.10 -76.16 -36.60
C VAL A 99 27.88 -76.80 -37.75
N TYR A 100 28.88 -76.12 -38.33
CA TYR A 100 29.72 -76.75 -39.35
C TYR A 100 30.54 -77.91 -38.78
N ILE A 101 31.19 -77.72 -37.64
CA ILE A 101 31.90 -78.78 -36.94
C ILE A 101 30.97 -79.96 -36.64
N SER A 102 29.69 -79.70 -36.31
CA SER A 102 28.69 -80.75 -36.05
C SER A 102 28.44 -81.68 -37.24
N LYS A 103 28.66 -81.22 -38.46
CA LYS A 103 28.47 -82.00 -39.70
C LYS A 103 29.68 -82.84 -40.09
N ILE A 104 30.81 -82.67 -39.41
CA ILE A 104 32.02 -83.47 -39.62
C ILE A 104 31.79 -84.82 -38.94
N ASN A 105 31.96 -85.89 -39.72
CA ASN A 105 31.80 -87.27 -39.27
C ASN A 105 32.97 -87.73 -38.38
N SER A 106 34.20 -87.27 -38.67
CA SER A 106 35.37 -87.64 -37.87
C SER A 106 35.35 -87.04 -36.46
N ALA A 107 35.08 -87.89 -35.45
CA ALA A 107 34.94 -87.47 -34.05
C ALA A 107 36.22 -86.83 -33.47
N SER A 108 37.41 -87.33 -33.84
CA SER A 108 38.69 -86.78 -33.37
C SER A 108 38.98 -85.39 -33.94
N LYS A 109 38.72 -85.19 -35.23
CA LYS A 109 38.89 -83.89 -35.91
C LYS A 109 37.86 -82.87 -35.42
N LYS A 110 36.64 -83.32 -35.16
CA LYS A 110 35.56 -82.55 -34.53
C LYS A 110 35.92 -82.08 -33.13
N ALA A 111 36.47 -82.98 -32.30
CA ALA A 111 36.93 -82.64 -30.95
C ALA A 111 38.08 -81.63 -30.99
N LYS A 112 39.04 -81.80 -31.91
CA LYS A 112 40.16 -80.88 -32.11
C LYS A 112 39.67 -79.48 -32.54
N LEU A 113 38.80 -79.38 -33.55
CA LEU A 113 38.26 -78.09 -33.98
C LEU A 113 37.38 -77.43 -32.91
N ASN A 114 36.63 -78.19 -32.11
CA ASN A 114 35.90 -77.64 -30.98
C ASN A 114 36.83 -77.10 -29.89
N ALA A 115 37.94 -77.78 -29.62
CA ALA A 115 38.96 -77.30 -28.68
C ALA A 115 39.67 -76.05 -29.22
N ASP A 116 40.03 -76.03 -30.51
CA ASP A 116 40.64 -74.86 -31.14
C ASP A 116 39.66 -73.68 -31.18
N LEU A 117 38.37 -73.94 -31.39
CA LEU A 117 37.32 -72.92 -31.33
C LEU A 117 37.16 -72.37 -29.91
N LEU A 118 37.18 -73.24 -28.90
CA LEU A 118 37.15 -72.80 -27.51
C LEU A 118 38.37 -71.92 -27.18
N ASN A 119 39.56 -72.35 -27.60
CA ASN A 119 40.81 -71.62 -27.34
C ASN A 119 40.99 -70.35 -28.21
N SER A 120 40.18 -70.16 -29.25
CA SER A 120 40.24 -69.01 -30.16
C SER A 120 39.60 -67.72 -29.60
N GLN A 121 39.30 -67.68 -28.30
CA GLN A 121 38.20 -66.91 -27.69
C GLN A 121 38.03 -65.45 -28.20
N ASN A 122 39.11 -64.74 -28.56
CA ASN A 122 39.05 -63.37 -29.07
C ASN A 122 39.72 -63.14 -30.44
N SER A 123 40.14 -64.18 -31.16
CA SER A 123 40.76 -64.05 -32.48
C SER A 123 39.78 -64.43 -33.59
N ILE A 124 39.28 -63.42 -34.31
CA ILE A 124 38.37 -63.64 -35.44
C ILE A 124 39.10 -64.32 -36.60
N ASP A 125 40.38 -64.04 -36.79
CA ASP A 125 41.18 -64.70 -37.83
C ASP A 125 41.40 -66.19 -37.49
N ALA A 126 41.59 -66.55 -36.21
CA ALA A 126 41.61 -67.96 -35.80
C ALA A 126 40.25 -68.62 -36.03
N LYS A 127 39.14 -67.95 -35.69
CA LYS A 127 37.78 -68.45 -35.95
C LYS A 127 37.49 -68.59 -37.46
N ARG A 128 37.99 -67.68 -38.31
CA ARG A 128 37.90 -67.79 -39.78
C ARG A 128 38.60 -69.05 -40.26
N LYS A 129 39.84 -69.25 -39.83
CA LYS A 129 40.62 -70.45 -40.16
C LYS A 129 39.93 -71.74 -39.71
N ILE A 130 39.34 -71.76 -38.51
CA ILE A 130 38.60 -72.91 -37.97
C ILE A 130 37.33 -73.17 -38.81
N LYS A 131 36.59 -72.12 -39.20
CA LYS A 131 35.42 -72.24 -40.09
C LYS A 131 35.80 -72.81 -41.45
N ASP A 132 36.87 -72.28 -42.06
CA ASP A 132 37.35 -72.72 -43.36
C ASP A 132 37.83 -74.17 -43.30
N ASN A 133 38.55 -74.55 -42.25
CA ASN A 133 38.95 -75.94 -42.01
C ASN A 133 37.73 -76.86 -41.81
N ALA A 134 36.71 -76.42 -41.08
CA ALA A 134 35.49 -77.21 -40.88
C ALA A 134 34.74 -77.42 -42.20
N LEU A 135 34.60 -76.38 -43.02
CA LEU A 135 33.97 -76.48 -44.35
C LEU A 135 34.78 -77.40 -45.29
N LYS A 136 36.11 -77.25 -45.32
CA LYS A 136 36.98 -78.14 -46.11
C LYS A 136 36.88 -79.60 -45.68
N LEU A 137 36.74 -79.88 -44.38
CA LEU A 137 36.56 -81.25 -43.89
C LEU A 137 35.22 -81.86 -44.30
N ILE A 138 34.13 -81.08 -44.26
CA ILE A 138 32.81 -81.50 -44.77
C ILE A 138 32.92 -81.81 -46.27
N ASP A 139 33.56 -80.93 -47.03
CA ASP A 139 33.77 -81.11 -48.47
C ASP A 139 34.61 -82.36 -48.77
N ILE A 140 35.72 -82.56 -48.04
CA ILE A 140 36.57 -83.75 -48.15
C ILE A 140 35.73 -85.02 -47.93
N GLU A 141 34.87 -85.04 -46.90
CA GLU A 141 34.00 -86.17 -46.56
C GLU A 141 33.06 -86.61 -47.69
N LEU A 142 32.64 -85.70 -48.57
CA LEU A 142 31.78 -86.05 -49.71
C LEU A 142 32.49 -86.94 -50.74
N VAL A 143 33.82 -86.91 -50.79
CA VAL A 143 34.61 -87.36 -51.95
C VAL A 143 35.88 -88.13 -51.56
N LYS A 144 36.00 -88.58 -50.31
CA LYS A 144 37.18 -89.29 -49.80
C LYS A 144 37.52 -90.50 -50.68
N ASP A 145 38.82 -90.68 -50.93
CA ASP A 145 39.35 -91.80 -51.70
C ASP A 145 39.96 -92.84 -50.76
N ILE A 146 39.31 -94.00 -50.67
CA ILE A 146 39.73 -95.10 -49.79
C ILE A 146 41.17 -95.58 -50.06
N ASN A 147 41.65 -95.48 -51.30
CA ASN A 147 43.01 -95.92 -51.65
C ASN A 147 44.06 -94.96 -51.08
N LEU A 148 43.80 -93.65 -51.15
CA LEU A 148 44.67 -92.64 -50.55
C LEU A 148 44.65 -92.73 -49.01
N GLU A 149 43.50 -92.99 -48.40
CA GLU A 149 43.42 -93.22 -46.94
C GLU A 149 44.16 -94.49 -46.51
N LYS A 150 44.11 -95.58 -47.30
CA LYS A 150 44.90 -96.80 -47.03
C LYS A 150 46.41 -96.56 -47.10
N ILE A 151 46.89 -95.73 -48.03
CA ILE A 151 48.30 -95.34 -48.13
C ILE A 151 48.73 -94.61 -46.86
N GLU A 152 47.90 -93.68 -46.37
CA GLU A 152 48.15 -92.94 -45.14
C GLU A 152 48.20 -93.89 -43.93
N ALA A 153 47.19 -94.75 -43.78
CA ALA A 153 47.10 -95.73 -42.69
C ALA A 153 48.34 -96.65 -42.67
N LYS A 154 48.72 -97.21 -43.83
CA LYS A 154 49.91 -98.07 -43.95
C LYS A 154 51.16 -97.37 -43.43
N LYS A 155 51.38 -96.13 -43.86
CA LYS A 155 52.57 -95.36 -43.48
C LYS A 155 52.56 -94.96 -42.01
N LEU A 156 51.40 -94.69 -41.42
CA LEU A 156 51.26 -94.45 -39.98
C LEU A 156 51.60 -95.71 -39.17
N ILE A 157 51.08 -96.87 -39.57
CA ILE A 157 51.30 -98.15 -38.87
C ILE A 157 52.78 -98.55 -38.88
N GLU A 158 53.49 -98.33 -40.00
CA GLU A 158 54.94 -98.61 -40.12
C GLU A 158 55.78 -97.96 -39.00
N ASN A 159 55.32 -96.84 -38.44
CA ASN A 159 56.01 -96.07 -37.40
C ASN A 159 55.55 -96.40 -35.96
N ILE A 160 54.69 -97.40 -35.77
CA ILE A 160 54.34 -97.93 -34.44
C ILE A 160 55.51 -98.77 -33.89
N LYS A 161 56.01 -98.43 -32.70
CA LYS A 161 57.10 -99.11 -31.98
C LYS A 161 56.61 -100.35 -31.23
N ASN A 162 55.37 -100.36 -30.75
CA ASN A 162 54.78 -101.53 -30.11
C ASN A 162 54.47 -102.60 -31.17
N SER A 163 55.32 -103.63 -31.25
CA SER A 163 55.25 -104.67 -32.29
C SER A 163 53.91 -105.40 -32.32
N THR A 164 53.31 -105.69 -31.17
CA THR A 164 52.01 -106.35 -31.06
C THR A 164 50.90 -105.48 -31.65
N LYS A 165 50.85 -104.19 -31.27
CA LYS A 165 49.87 -103.25 -31.82
C LYS A 165 50.10 -102.95 -33.30
N LYS A 166 51.35 -102.85 -33.74
CA LYS A 166 51.72 -102.70 -35.14
C LYS A 166 51.18 -103.87 -35.97
N SER A 167 51.47 -105.11 -35.58
CA SER A 167 50.99 -106.31 -36.30
C SER A 167 49.46 -106.40 -36.30
N GLU A 168 48.80 -106.05 -35.19
CA GLU A 168 47.33 -105.99 -35.12
C GLU A 168 46.75 -105.05 -36.17
N PHE A 169 47.30 -103.84 -36.30
CA PHE A 169 46.83 -102.86 -37.28
C PHE A 169 47.20 -103.24 -38.72
N GLU A 170 48.40 -103.80 -38.96
CA GLU A 170 48.83 -104.28 -40.28
C GLU A 170 47.91 -105.40 -40.80
N LYS A 171 47.47 -106.30 -39.92
CA LYS A 171 46.52 -107.37 -40.29
C LYS A 171 45.12 -106.83 -40.60
N LYS A 172 44.68 -105.75 -39.95
CA LYS A 172 43.35 -105.15 -40.19
C LYS A 172 43.27 -104.38 -41.52
N LEU A 173 44.34 -103.70 -41.91
CA LEU A 173 44.34 -102.76 -43.04
C LEU A 173 43.87 -103.34 -44.41
N PRO A 174 44.28 -104.55 -44.84
CA PRO A 174 43.90 -105.09 -46.15
C PRO A 174 42.41 -105.38 -46.29
N PHE A 175 41.75 -105.76 -45.20
CA PHE A 175 40.34 -106.20 -45.19
C PHE A 175 39.34 -105.05 -45.16
N ILE A 176 39.81 -103.82 -44.94
CA ILE A 176 38.94 -102.65 -44.90
C ILE A 176 38.50 -102.28 -46.33
N LYS A 177 37.18 -102.32 -46.58
CA LYS A 177 36.57 -101.98 -47.87
C LYS A 177 35.75 -100.69 -47.85
N SER A 178 35.51 -100.11 -46.67
CA SER A 178 34.75 -98.87 -46.52
C SER A 178 35.63 -97.72 -46.01
N ILE A 179 35.24 -96.49 -46.34
CA ILE A 179 35.89 -95.25 -45.88
C ILE A 179 35.74 -95.09 -44.36
N ASN A 180 34.60 -95.48 -43.80
CA ASN A 180 34.35 -95.35 -42.36
C ASN A 180 35.26 -96.29 -41.54
N ASP A 181 35.45 -97.53 -42.00
CA ASP A 181 36.30 -98.49 -41.29
C ASP A 181 37.79 -98.09 -41.35
N ILE A 182 38.26 -97.51 -42.47
CA ILE A 182 39.66 -97.06 -42.58
C ILE A 182 39.93 -95.86 -41.67
N GLU A 183 38.96 -94.97 -41.49
CA GLU A 183 39.06 -93.85 -40.56
C GLU A 183 39.12 -94.28 -39.10
N LEU A 184 38.34 -95.31 -38.72
CA LEU A 184 38.42 -95.90 -37.40
C LEU A 184 39.82 -96.49 -37.16
N LEU A 185 40.35 -97.23 -38.14
CA LEU A 185 41.70 -97.79 -38.05
C LEU A 185 42.77 -96.68 -37.94
N ILE A 186 42.73 -95.66 -38.81
CA ILE A 186 43.65 -94.51 -38.73
C ILE A 186 43.56 -93.86 -37.35
N SER A 187 42.35 -93.63 -36.83
CA SER A 187 42.18 -93.03 -35.51
C SER A 187 42.79 -93.86 -34.39
N ASP A 188 42.71 -95.19 -34.45
CA ASP A 188 43.29 -96.05 -33.42
C ASP A 188 44.82 -96.15 -33.52
N VAL A 189 45.36 -96.16 -34.74
CA VAL A 189 46.80 -96.08 -35.00
C VAL A 189 47.36 -94.74 -34.48
N GLU A 190 46.67 -93.63 -34.74
CA GLU A 190 47.09 -92.31 -34.25
C GLU A 190 47.06 -92.21 -32.72
N LYS A 191 46.07 -92.82 -32.05
CA LYS A 191 46.05 -92.88 -30.58
C LYS A 191 47.27 -93.62 -30.06
N GLU A 192 47.65 -94.73 -30.68
CA GLU A 192 48.81 -95.51 -30.27
C GLU A 192 50.12 -94.76 -30.52
N LEU A 193 50.27 -94.08 -31.66
CA LEU A 193 51.41 -93.19 -31.93
C LEU A 193 51.52 -92.06 -30.90
N LYS A 194 50.40 -91.46 -30.49
CA LYS A 194 50.39 -90.40 -29.46
C LYS A 194 50.79 -90.91 -28.07
N LYS A 195 50.48 -92.17 -27.74
CA LYS A 195 50.97 -92.81 -26.50
C LYS A 195 52.48 -93.03 -26.51
N GLN A 196 53.08 -93.26 -27.69
CA GLN A 196 54.54 -93.39 -27.81
C GLN A 196 55.23 -92.06 -27.52
N SER A 197 54.92 -91.03 -28.30
CA SER A 197 55.25 -89.65 -28.03
C SER A 197 54.56 -88.73 -29.04
N ILE A 198 54.40 -87.45 -28.69
CA ILE A 198 53.88 -86.43 -29.60
C ILE A 198 54.79 -86.27 -30.83
N ASN A 199 56.12 -86.36 -30.64
CA ASN A 199 57.09 -86.23 -31.73
C ASN A 199 57.04 -87.42 -32.70
N ASP A 200 56.86 -88.64 -32.19
CA ASP A 200 56.67 -89.84 -33.02
C ASP A 200 55.39 -89.73 -33.86
N TYR A 201 54.29 -89.26 -33.26
CA TYR A 201 53.05 -88.99 -33.99
C TYR A 201 53.24 -87.94 -35.09
N ILE A 202 53.87 -86.80 -34.78
CA ILE A 202 54.12 -85.72 -35.75
C ILE A 202 54.98 -86.25 -36.92
N SER A 203 56.04 -86.98 -36.62
CA SER A 203 56.96 -87.54 -37.62
C SER A 203 56.27 -88.59 -38.50
N ALA A 204 55.54 -89.53 -37.90
CA ALA A 204 54.80 -90.58 -38.61
C ALA A 204 53.74 -89.99 -39.54
N LYS A 205 52.95 -89.03 -39.06
CA LYS A 205 51.89 -88.37 -39.83
C LYS A 205 52.46 -87.48 -40.93
N LYS A 206 53.58 -86.79 -40.72
CA LYS A 206 54.32 -86.09 -41.79
C LYS A 206 54.73 -87.06 -42.90
N LYS A 207 55.35 -88.20 -42.57
CA LYS A 207 55.73 -89.22 -43.57
C LYS A 207 54.52 -89.77 -44.32
N ALA A 208 53.41 -90.00 -43.62
CA ALA A 208 52.17 -90.50 -44.21
C ALA A 208 51.53 -89.50 -45.19
N LEU A 209 51.47 -88.22 -44.84
CA LEU A 209 50.95 -87.19 -45.73
C LEU A 209 51.87 -86.93 -46.93
N ILE A 210 53.20 -87.02 -46.78
CA ILE A 210 54.13 -86.96 -47.91
C ILE A 210 53.88 -88.13 -48.87
N ALA A 211 53.69 -89.35 -48.35
CA ALA A 211 53.35 -90.51 -49.18
C ALA A 211 52.02 -90.29 -49.93
N LYS A 212 51.02 -89.70 -49.27
CA LYS A 212 49.72 -89.36 -49.86
C LYS A 212 49.82 -88.28 -50.95
N ILE A 213 50.63 -87.24 -50.75
CA ILE A 213 50.92 -86.23 -51.77
C ILE A 213 51.59 -86.87 -52.99
N ASN A 214 52.60 -87.70 -52.78
CA ASN A 214 53.33 -88.34 -53.87
C ASN A 214 52.42 -89.28 -54.68
N ALA A 215 51.52 -90.00 -54.01
CA ALA A 215 50.53 -90.88 -54.63
C ALA A 215 49.33 -90.14 -55.28
N SER A 216 49.15 -88.85 -55.02
CA SER A 216 48.04 -88.06 -55.58
C SER A 216 48.19 -87.75 -57.07
N THR A 217 47.09 -87.35 -57.69
CA THR A 217 47.00 -86.94 -59.10
C THR A 217 47.48 -85.51 -59.38
N LEU A 218 48.03 -84.82 -58.37
CA LEU A 218 48.53 -83.45 -58.50
C LEU A 218 49.71 -83.35 -59.47
N ASN A 219 49.87 -82.19 -60.11
CA ASN A 219 51.03 -81.94 -60.96
C ASN A 219 52.30 -81.66 -60.12
N LYS A 220 53.47 -81.62 -60.76
CA LYS A 220 54.77 -81.47 -60.08
C LYS A 220 54.84 -80.22 -59.20
N GLU A 221 54.28 -79.11 -59.67
CA GLU A 221 54.35 -77.82 -59.01
C GLU A 221 53.34 -77.69 -57.86
N GLU A 222 52.17 -78.31 -57.99
CA GLU A 222 51.20 -78.48 -56.91
C GLU A 222 51.76 -79.38 -55.79
N LYS A 223 52.39 -80.51 -56.15
CA LYS A 223 53.06 -81.39 -55.17
C LYS A 223 54.17 -80.65 -54.43
N LYS A 224 55.01 -79.90 -55.16
CA LYS A 224 56.07 -79.08 -54.56
C LYS A 224 55.51 -78.08 -53.54
N LYS A 225 54.45 -77.34 -53.90
CA LYS A 225 53.79 -76.38 -52.99
C LYS A 225 53.26 -77.04 -51.72
N LEU A 226 52.65 -78.22 -51.82
CA LEU A 226 52.14 -78.93 -50.64
C LEU A 226 53.26 -79.50 -49.77
N LEU A 227 54.36 -79.95 -50.36
CA LEU A 227 55.51 -80.46 -49.60
C LEU A 227 56.23 -79.36 -48.80
N GLU A 228 56.18 -78.10 -49.25
CA GLU A 228 56.75 -76.97 -48.50
C GLU A 228 56.05 -76.70 -47.16
N LEU A 229 54.80 -77.12 -46.99
CA LEU A 229 54.06 -77.01 -45.73
C LEU A 229 54.75 -77.74 -44.56
N PHE A 230 55.71 -78.64 -44.85
CA PHE A 230 56.42 -79.41 -43.84
C PHE A 230 57.79 -78.85 -43.42
N LYS A 231 58.26 -77.72 -43.99
CA LYS A 231 59.61 -77.16 -43.73
C LYS A 231 59.82 -76.72 -42.26
N ASP A 232 58.77 -76.25 -41.57
CA ASP A 232 58.86 -75.72 -40.19
C ASP A 232 57.90 -76.40 -39.18
N LEU A 233 57.57 -77.67 -39.43
CA LEU A 233 56.55 -78.37 -38.65
C LEU A 233 57.05 -78.78 -37.25
N LYS A 234 56.69 -78.00 -36.21
CA LYS A 234 57.09 -78.25 -34.80
C LYS A 234 55.94 -78.59 -33.84
N THR A 235 54.68 -78.48 -34.25
CA THR A 235 53.52 -78.68 -33.36
C THR A 235 52.44 -79.56 -33.99
N THR A 236 51.63 -80.21 -33.15
CA THR A 236 50.46 -80.99 -33.60
C THR A 236 49.36 -80.13 -34.22
N SER A 237 49.28 -78.83 -33.87
CA SER A 237 48.25 -77.93 -34.38
C SER A 237 48.51 -77.51 -35.84
N THR A 238 49.74 -77.12 -36.16
CA THR A 238 50.12 -76.81 -37.55
C THR A 238 50.07 -78.04 -38.45
N LEU A 239 50.34 -79.23 -37.91
CA LEU A 239 50.19 -80.49 -38.65
C LEU A 239 48.74 -80.79 -39.02
N PHE A 240 47.80 -80.53 -38.11
CA PHE A 240 46.38 -80.73 -38.36
C PHE A 240 45.85 -79.80 -39.45
N ASP A 241 46.23 -78.52 -39.43
CA ASP A 241 45.86 -77.56 -40.50
C ASP A 241 46.42 -77.97 -41.86
N ASN A 242 47.69 -78.38 -41.89
CA ASN A 242 48.37 -78.81 -43.10
C ASN A 242 47.73 -80.10 -43.67
N GLU A 243 47.37 -81.06 -42.82
CA GLU A 243 46.62 -82.26 -43.23
C GLU A 243 45.32 -81.91 -43.96
N ILE A 244 44.55 -80.95 -43.44
CA ILE A 244 43.28 -80.52 -44.06
C ILE A 244 43.54 -79.89 -45.43
N ILE A 245 44.51 -78.97 -45.51
CA ILE A 245 44.86 -78.31 -46.78
C ILE A 245 45.31 -79.33 -47.82
N ILE A 246 46.20 -80.25 -47.44
CA ILE A 246 46.75 -81.27 -48.33
C ILE A 246 45.63 -82.15 -48.88
N ASN A 247 44.79 -82.69 -47.99
CA ASN A 247 43.69 -83.57 -48.40
C ASN A 247 42.67 -82.83 -49.27
N TYR A 248 42.34 -81.57 -48.95
CA TYR A 248 41.41 -80.76 -49.74
C TYR A 248 41.93 -80.53 -51.16
N GLU A 249 43.18 -80.11 -51.30
CA GLU A 249 43.75 -79.81 -52.63
C GLU A 249 43.93 -81.07 -53.48
N ILE A 250 44.37 -82.19 -52.87
CA ILE A 250 44.46 -83.48 -53.56
C ILE A 250 43.10 -83.90 -54.14
N LEU A 251 42.06 -83.91 -53.31
CA LEU A 251 40.73 -84.38 -53.71
C LEU A 251 40.05 -83.42 -54.70
N LYS A 252 40.22 -82.10 -54.49
CA LYS A 252 39.72 -81.09 -55.43
C LYS A 252 40.34 -81.26 -56.82
N ALA A 253 41.64 -81.48 -56.90
CA ALA A 253 42.31 -81.70 -58.18
C ALA A 253 41.85 -83.00 -58.85
N ALA A 254 41.68 -84.08 -58.08
CA ALA A 254 41.17 -85.35 -58.59
C ALA A 254 39.75 -85.19 -59.18
N LEU A 255 38.83 -84.54 -58.45
CA LEU A 255 37.48 -84.29 -58.94
C LEU A 255 37.43 -83.33 -60.10
N LYS A 256 38.23 -82.27 -60.08
CA LYS A 256 38.34 -81.34 -61.21
C LYS A 256 38.77 -82.08 -62.46
N LYS A 257 39.74 -82.99 -62.36
CA LYS A 257 40.19 -83.82 -63.48
C LYS A 257 39.10 -84.80 -63.92
N GLN A 258 38.42 -85.45 -62.97
CA GLN A 258 37.32 -86.37 -63.27
C GLN A 258 36.16 -85.67 -63.97
N ALA A 259 35.75 -84.50 -63.48
CA ALA A 259 34.72 -83.66 -64.09
C ALA A 259 35.16 -83.17 -65.47
N ALA A 260 36.41 -82.68 -65.64
CA ALA A 260 36.92 -82.29 -66.95
C ALA A 260 36.86 -83.45 -67.96
N ASN A 261 37.35 -84.64 -67.58
CA ASN A 261 37.34 -85.81 -68.44
C ASN A 261 35.91 -86.23 -68.82
N ARG A 262 34.99 -86.27 -67.85
CA ARG A 262 33.59 -86.62 -68.12
C ARG A 262 32.88 -85.59 -68.99
N ILE A 263 33.20 -84.31 -68.81
CA ILE A 263 32.68 -83.25 -69.67
C ILE A 263 33.15 -83.43 -71.11
N GLU A 264 34.40 -83.84 -71.33
CA GLU A 264 34.92 -84.09 -72.68
C GLU A 264 34.24 -85.28 -73.36
N LEU A 265 33.82 -86.30 -72.59
CA LEU A 265 33.12 -87.49 -73.07
C LEU A 265 31.62 -87.29 -73.33
N LEU A 266 31.03 -86.17 -72.90
CA LEU A 266 29.64 -85.86 -73.19
C LEU A 266 29.42 -85.67 -74.70
N GLU A 267 28.50 -86.46 -75.27
CA GLU A 267 28.11 -86.42 -76.68
C GLU A 267 27.14 -85.26 -77.01
N ASN A 268 26.32 -84.83 -76.04
CA ASN A 268 25.38 -83.73 -76.25
C ASN A 268 26.09 -82.37 -76.12
N ASP A 269 26.34 -81.72 -77.26
CA ASP A 269 27.08 -80.45 -77.33
C ASP A 269 26.47 -79.31 -76.49
N ASN A 270 25.14 -79.24 -76.40
CA ASN A 270 24.47 -78.20 -75.61
C ASN A 270 24.60 -78.47 -74.11
N PHE A 271 24.37 -79.70 -73.68
CA PHE A 271 24.56 -80.09 -72.29
C PHE A 271 26.03 -79.94 -71.90
N LYS A 272 26.95 -80.37 -72.76
CA LYS A 272 28.40 -80.18 -72.62
C LYS A 272 28.76 -78.70 -72.45
N LYS A 273 28.18 -77.78 -73.23
CA LYS A 273 28.42 -76.33 -73.10
C LYS A 273 27.93 -75.77 -71.77
N ILE A 274 26.76 -76.19 -71.31
CA ILE A 274 26.20 -75.79 -70.01
C ILE A 274 27.12 -76.27 -68.87
N ILE A 275 27.52 -77.54 -68.92
CA ILE A 275 28.39 -78.11 -67.90
C ILE A 275 29.80 -77.50 -67.96
N LYS A 276 30.36 -77.21 -69.15
CA LYS A 276 31.64 -76.47 -69.30
C LYS A 276 31.61 -75.09 -68.65
N ASN A 277 30.51 -74.35 -68.81
CA ASN A 277 30.36 -73.03 -68.16
C ASN A 277 30.32 -73.13 -66.63
N SER A 278 29.60 -74.13 -66.10
CA SER A 278 29.60 -74.42 -64.66
C SER A 278 30.99 -74.83 -64.17
N PHE A 279 31.69 -75.65 -64.95
CA PHE A 279 33.05 -76.10 -64.65
C PHE A 279 34.06 -74.95 -64.61
N GLY A 280 33.96 -73.98 -65.52
CA GLY A 280 34.82 -72.79 -65.53
C GLY A 280 34.64 -71.89 -64.30
N LYS A 281 33.47 -71.94 -63.66
CA LYS A 281 33.15 -71.16 -62.45
C LYS A 281 33.42 -71.93 -61.15
N ALA A 282 33.55 -73.25 -61.23
CA ALA A 282 33.77 -74.11 -60.07
C ALA A 282 35.13 -73.84 -59.43
N LYS A 283 35.15 -73.70 -58.09
CA LYS A 283 36.36 -73.40 -57.31
C LYS A 283 36.58 -74.33 -56.12
N THR A 284 35.53 -75.03 -55.68
CA THR A 284 35.54 -75.91 -54.50
C THR A 284 35.33 -77.37 -54.89
N ILE A 285 35.62 -78.30 -53.96
CA ILE A 285 35.29 -79.73 -54.13
C ILE A 285 33.81 -79.92 -54.45
N LYS A 286 32.94 -79.24 -53.69
CA LYS A 286 31.49 -79.36 -53.84
C LYS A 286 31.00 -78.94 -55.22
N ASP A 287 31.54 -77.84 -55.77
CA ASP A 287 31.16 -77.37 -57.11
C ASP A 287 31.45 -78.44 -58.19
N TYR A 288 32.63 -79.09 -58.12
CA TYR A 288 32.99 -80.14 -59.06
C TYR A 288 32.20 -81.44 -58.85
N TYR A 289 31.86 -81.76 -57.61
CA TYR A 289 31.03 -82.91 -57.26
C TYR A 289 29.59 -82.75 -57.78
N ASP A 290 28.96 -81.59 -57.57
CA ASP A 290 27.61 -81.30 -58.05
C ASP A 290 27.54 -81.34 -59.59
N ILE A 291 28.63 -80.95 -60.27
CA ILE A 291 28.75 -81.11 -61.72
C ILE A 291 28.72 -82.58 -62.13
N LEU A 292 29.48 -83.45 -61.47
CA LEU A 292 29.54 -84.88 -61.78
C LEU A 292 28.20 -85.61 -61.57
N ILE A 293 27.42 -85.20 -60.58
CA ILE A 293 26.06 -85.72 -60.36
C ILE A 293 25.17 -85.42 -61.57
N ARG A 294 25.15 -84.17 -62.03
CA ARG A 294 24.33 -83.77 -63.19
C ARG A 294 24.69 -84.54 -64.45
N ILE A 295 25.97 -84.84 -64.65
CA ILE A 295 26.41 -85.66 -65.79
C ILE A 295 25.91 -87.11 -65.63
N ASN A 296 25.94 -87.68 -64.42
CA ASN A 296 25.46 -89.05 -64.15
C ASN A 296 23.95 -89.19 -64.39
N GLU A 297 23.17 -88.23 -63.92
CA GLU A 297 21.70 -88.22 -64.12
C GLU A 297 21.34 -88.20 -65.60
N HIS A 298 22.14 -87.54 -66.43
CA HIS A 298 21.92 -87.48 -67.88
C HIS A 298 22.29 -88.80 -68.60
N GLU A 299 23.27 -89.56 -68.10
CA GLU A 299 23.80 -90.76 -68.79
C GLU A 299 23.00 -92.05 -68.52
N PHE A 300 22.30 -92.17 -67.38
CA PHE A 300 21.65 -93.43 -66.96
C PHE A 300 20.19 -93.64 -67.42
N GLY A 301 19.59 -92.72 -68.18
CA GLY A 301 18.14 -92.68 -68.43
C GLY A 301 17.58 -93.42 -69.67
N ARG A 302 18.29 -94.33 -70.35
CA ARG A 302 17.78 -94.95 -71.61
C ARG A 302 18.10 -96.45 -71.77
N ILE A 303 17.28 -97.37 -71.25
CA ILE A 303 17.15 -98.75 -71.80
C ILE A 303 15.71 -99.29 -71.56
N ASN A 304 14.97 -99.56 -72.64
CA ASN A 304 13.66 -100.28 -72.81
C ASN A 304 12.34 -99.46 -72.79
N ASN A 305 11.64 -99.32 -73.94
CA ASN A 305 10.16 -99.33 -74.07
C ASN A 305 9.64 -99.23 -75.53
N THR A 306 8.41 -99.74 -75.80
CA THR A 306 7.77 -99.90 -77.13
C THR A 306 6.90 -98.69 -77.56
N LYS A 307 6.81 -98.36 -78.87
CA LYS A 307 6.23 -97.10 -79.44
C LYS A 307 4.68 -97.04 -79.51
N ILE A 308 4.11 -95.83 -79.37
CA ILE A 308 2.66 -95.47 -79.46
C ILE A 308 2.02 -95.60 -80.85
N ASP A 309 0.67 -95.68 -80.88
CA ASP A 309 -0.18 -95.67 -82.09
C ASP A 309 -0.22 -94.26 -82.76
N PRO A 310 -0.11 -94.16 -84.11
CA PRO A 310 -0.16 -92.90 -84.84
C PRO A 310 -1.41 -92.03 -84.60
N LYS A 311 -2.61 -92.62 -84.44
CA LYS A 311 -3.86 -91.84 -84.28
C LYS A 311 -3.91 -91.11 -82.94
N ASP A 312 -3.44 -91.78 -81.90
CA ASP A 312 -3.32 -91.22 -80.55
C ASP A 312 -2.24 -90.13 -80.50
N LYS A 313 -1.13 -90.30 -81.24
CA LYS A 313 -0.10 -89.26 -81.38
C LYS A 313 -0.67 -87.97 -81.99
N THR A 314 -1.51 -88.08 -83.02
CA THR A 314 -2.13 -86.91 -83.66
C THR A 314 -3.09 -86.15 -82.73
N ASP A 315 -3.89 -86.85 -81.93
CA ASP A 315 -4.82 -86.20 -80.99
C ASP A 315 -4.08 -85.43 -79.88
N LEU A 316 -2.99 -86.00 -79.35
CA LEU A 316 -2.11 -85.32 -78.39
C LEU A 316 -1.44 -84.09 -79.01
N LEU A 317 -0.99 -84.17 -80.27
CA LEU A 317 -0.43 -83.02 -80.99
C LEU A 317 -1.46 -81.88 -81.20
N ASN A 318 -2.72 -82.21 -81.47
CA ASN A 318 -3.79 -81.21 -81.59
C ASN A 318 -4.05 -80.47 -80.27
N LYS A 319 -4.01 -81.18 -79.12
CA LYS A 319 -4.10 -80.55 -77.80
C LYS A 319 -2.93 -79.63 -77.51
N ILE A 320 -1.71 -80.02 -77.90
CA ILE A 320 -0.55 -79.12 -77.82
C ILE A 320 -0.73 -77.90 -78.73
N GLY A 321 -1.38 -78.05 -79.88
CA GLY A 321 -1.81 -76.94 -80.74
C GLY A 321 -2.76 -75.95 -80.02
N GLN A 322 -3.73 -76.45 -79.25
CA GLN A 322 -4.61 -75.59 -78.44
C GLN A 322 -3.85 -74.85 -77.34
N ILE A 323 -2.91 -75.54 -76.67
CA ILE A 323 -2.02 -74.92 -75.68
C ILE A 323 -1.25 -73.76 -76.32
N LYS A 324 -0.73 -73.93 -77.55
CA LYS A 324 -0.03 -72.85 -78.28
C LYS A 324 -0.88 -71.60 -78.40
N THR A 325 -2.15 -71.75 -78.74
CA THR A 325 -3.08 -70.62 -78.88
C THR A 325 -3.31 -69.92 -77.54
N ILE A 326 -3.46 -70.68 -76.44
CA ILE A 326 -3.74 -70.12 -75.11
C ILE A 326 -2.53 -69.35 -74.57
N ILE A 327 -1.33 -69.94 -74.67
CA ILE A 327 -0.10 -69.30 -74.16
C ILE A 327 0.38 -68.13 -75.02
N THR A 328 -0.18 -67.98 -76.23
CA THR A 328 0.02 -66.79 -77.05
C THR A 328 -0.75 -65.62 -76.43
N PRO A 329 -0.10 -64.48 -76.11
CA PRO A 329 -0.77 -63.32 -75.52
C PRO A 329 -1.95 -62.81 -76.37
N SER A 330 -2.98 -62.27 -75.71
CA SER A 330 -4.15 -61.68 -76.41
C SER A 330 -3.83 -60.31 -77.03
N ASP A 331 -2.83 -59.63 -76.48
CA ASP A 331 -2.32 -58.35 -76.98
C ASP A 331 -1.47 -58.59 -78.24
N ASN A 332 -1.88 -58.00 -79.37
CA ASN A 332 -1.22 -58.18 -80.68
C ASN A 332 0.25 -57.73 -80.70
N VAL A 333 0.65 -56.77 -79.87
CA VAL A 333 2.05 -56.32 -79.78
C VAL A 333 2.88 -57.36 -79.05
N LEU A 334 2.37 -57.88 -77.93
CA LEU A 334 3.06 -58.93 -77.16
C LEU A 334 3.05 -60.29 -77.87
N ALA A 335 1.97 -60.62 -78.57
CA ALA A 335 1.88 -61.84 -79.38
C ALA A 335 2.91 -61.86 -80.53
N ASN A 336 3.30 -60.67 -81.01
CA ASN A 336 4.27 -60.52 -82.09
C ASN A 336 5.71 -60.29 -81.63
N ASP A 337 5.95 -60.12 -80.32
CA ASP A 337 7.28 -59.96 -79.74
C ASP A 337 8.15 -61.20 -80.01
N SER A 338 9.35 -60.98 -80.55
CA SER A 338 10.24 -62.06 -81.02
C SER A 338 10.71 -62.97 -79.87
N GLU A 339 10.91 -62.42 -78.69
CA GLU A 339 11.33 -63.17 -77.50
C GLU A 339 10.18 -64.06 -77.00
N ILE A 340 8.96 -63.51 -76.91
CA ILE A 340 7.77 -64.26 -76.51
C ILE A 340 7.47 -65.37 -77.52
N LYS A 341 7.52 -65.09 -78.83
CA LYS A 341 7.34 -66.10 -79.89
C LYS A 341 8.35 -67.24 -79.79
N MET A 342 9.62 -66.92 -79.53
CA MET A 342 10.67 -67.92 -79.34
C MET A 342 10.36 -68.82 -78.14
N ILE A 343 9.99 -68.22 -77.01
CA ILE A 343 9.60 -68.93 -75.78
C ILE A 343 8.39 -69.85 -76.02
N ILE A 344 7.36 -69.37 -76.72
CA ILE A 344 6.18 -70.17 -77.09
C ILE A 344 6.63 -71.37 -77.92
N ASN A 345 7.47 -71.15 -78.93
CA ASN A 345 7.94 -72.22 -79.81
C ASN A 345 8.78 -73.25 -79.06
N GLU A 346 9.68 -72.83 -78.16
CA GLU A 346 10.45 -73.71 -77.28
C GLU A 346 9.53 -74.53 -76.36
N THR A 347 8.56 -73.87 -75.73
CA THR A 347 7.60 -74.52 -74.82
C THR A 347 6.74 -75.55 -75.55
N ILE A 348 6.29 -75.23 -76.75
CA ILE A 348 5.54 -76.16 -77.61
C ILE A 348 6.43 -77.28 -78.11
N LEU A 349 7.70 -77.02 -78.44
CA LEU A 349 8.64 -78.05 -78.83
C LEU A 349 8.89 -79.03 -77.67
N ASP A 350 9.06 -78.53 -76.44
CA ASP A 350 9.19 -79.36 -75.24
C ASP A 350 7.97 -80.25 -75.02
N LEU A 351 6.77 -79.69 -75.13
CA LEU A 351 5.52 -80.45 -75.02
C LEU A 351 5.40 -81.50 -76.13
N LYS A 352 5.81 -81.18 -77.36
CA LYS A 352 5.84 -82.15 -78.48
C LYS A 352 6.85 -83.26 -78.25
N ASN A 353 8.07 -82.92 -77.81
CA ASN A 353 9.12 -83.89 -77.49
C ASN A 353 8.70 -84.82 -76.34
N SER A 354 7.85 -84.35 -75.42
CA SER A 354 7.27 -85.19 -74.37
C SER A 354 6.40 -86.35 -74.90
N LEU A 355 6.05 -86.34 -76.19
CA LEU A 355 5.32 -87.43 -76.84
C LEU A 355 6.24 -88.49 -77.47
N ASP A 356 7.55 -88.23 -77.64
CA ASP A 356 8.42 -89.09 -78.46
C ASP A 356 8.85 -90.41 -77.80
N TYR A 357 8.51 -90.60 -76.52
CA TYR A 357 8.79 -91.80 -75.72
C TYR A 357 7.58 -92.28 -74.89
N LEU A 358 6.39 -91.76 -75.17
CA LEU A 358 5.17 -92.12 -74.44
C LEU A 358 4.86 -93.62 -74.66
N GLU A 359 4.34 -94.32 -73.67
CA GLU A 359 3.85 -95.70 -73.86
C GLU A 359 2.37 -95.74 -74.25
N LYS A 360 1.92 -96.84 -74.87
CA LYS A 360 0.53 -96.97 -75.36
C LYS A 360 -0.53 -96.89 -74.25
N ASN A 361 -0.24 -97.43 -73.07
CA ASN A 361 -1.11 -97.38 -71.88
C ASN A 361 -1.13 -95.98 -71.22
N GLU A 362 -0.16 -95.11 -71.49
CA GLU A 362 -0.04 -93.77 -70.89
C GLU A 362 -0.76 -92.67 -71.69
N VAL A 363 -1.16 -92.96 -72.93
CA VAL A 363 -1.82 -92.01 -73.84
C VAL A 363 -3.02 -91.30 -73.20
N GLN A 364 -3.91 -92.03 -72.54
CA GLN A 364 -5.12 -91.44 -71.94
C GLN A 364 -4.80 -90.55 -70.73
N ASN A 365 -3.79 -90.92 -69.95
CA ASN A 365 -3.29 -90.08 -68.87
C ASN A 365 -2.69 -88.81 -69.44
N LYS A 366 -1.85 -88.92 -70.49
CA LYS A 366 -1.25 -87.74 -71.13
C LYS A 366 -2.29 -86.82 -71.76
N LYS A 367 -3.35 -87.39 -72.33
CA LYS A 367 -4.48 -86.64 -72.87
C LYS A 367 -5.22 -85.86 -71.78
N SER A 368 -5.40 -86.46 -70.62
CA SER A 368 -6.03 -85.83 -69.44
C SER A 368 -5.14 -84.72 -68.85
N GLU A 369 -3.83 -84.96 -68.75
CA GLU A 369 -2.85 -83.94 -68.33
C GLU A 369 -2.89 -82.71 -69.24
N LEU A 370 -2.90 -82.89 -70.56
CA LEU A 370 -2.95 -81.77 -71.50
C LEU A 370 -4.29 -81.02 -71.43
N ASN A 371 -5.41 -81.70 -71.16
CA ASN A 371 -6.71 -81.05 -70.97
C ASN A 371 -6.75 -80.19 -69.70
N GLU A 372 -6.25 -80.72 -68.59
CA GLU A 372 -6.15 -79.95 -67.34
C GLU A 372 -5.20 -78.77 -67.49
N LEU A 373 -4.08 -78.96 -68.18
CA LEU A 373 -3.15 -77.87 -68.49
C LEU A 373 -3.84 -76.78 -69.33
N ILE A 374 -4.59 -77.13 -70.37
CA ILE A 374 -5.39 -76.20 -71.18
C ILE A 374 -6.35 -75.37 -70.30
N LYS A 375 -7.08 -76.03 -69.40
CA LYS A 375 -8.02 -75.37 -68.49
C LYS A 375 -7.30 -74.36 -67.58
N LYS A 376 -6.23 -74.79 -66.91
CA LYS A 376 -5.46 -73.94 -65.98
C LYS A 376 -4.75 -72.78 -66.69
N LEU A 377 -4.23 -73.01 -67.89
CA LEU A 377 -3.62 -71.95 -68.71
C LEU A 377 -4.66 -70.92 -69.15
N THR A 378 -5.89 -71.35 -69.45
CA THR A 378 -6.98 -70.44 -69.83
C THR A 378 -7.37 -69.54 -68.65
N GLU A 379 -7.47 -70.10 -67.44
CA GLU A 379 -7.71 -69.31 -66.22
C GLU A 379 -6.57 -68.33 -65.94
N LEU A 380 -5.30 -68.78 -66.05
CA LEU A 380 -4.14 -67.92 -65.86
C LEU A 380 -4.11 -66.77 -66.88
N LYS A 381 -4.41 -67.06 -68.16
CA LYS A 381 -4.50 -66.06 -69.22
C LYS A 381 -5.54 -65.00 -68.87
N LYS A 382 -6.72 -65.43 -68.39
CA LYS A 382 -7.77 -64.51 -67.93
C LYS A 382 -7.30 -63.64 -66.75
N GLU A 383 -6.67 -64.22 -65.73
CA GLU A 383 -6.13 -63.45 -64.59
C GLU A 383 -5.09 -62.40 -65.03
N ILE A 384 -4.28 -62.72 -66.04
CA ILE A 384 -3.30 -61.80 -66.62
C ILE A 384 -4.01 -60.67 -67.40
N ASP A 385 -5.01 -61.02 -68.22
CA ASP A 385 -5.77 -60.08 -69.05
C ASP A 385 -6.71 -59.16 -68.27
N ASP A 386 -7.25 -59.63 -67.14
CA ASP A 386 -8.09 -58.84 -66.23
C ASP A 386 -7.29 -57.84 -65.36
N LEU A 387 -5.96 -57.89 -65.39
CA LEU A 387 -5.09 -57.01 -64.58
C LEU A 387 -5.21 -55.55 -65.02
N LYS A 388 -5.49 -54.63 -64.09
CA LYS A 388 -5.62 -53.18 -64.38
C LYS A 388 -4.32 -52.41 -64.10
N ASN A 389 -4.18 -51.22 -64.68
CA ASN A 389 -3.06 -50.31 -64.42
C ASN A 389 -2.99 -49.80 -62.97
N THR A 390 -4.10 -49.83 -62.23
CA THR A 390 -4.18 -49.50 -60.80
C THR A 390 -3.68 -50.62 -59.89
N ASP A 391 -3.63 -51.86 -60.39
CA ASP A 391 -3.38 -53.03 -59.55
C ASP A 391 -1.89 -53.26 -59.28
N VAL A 392 -1.00 -52.79 -60.15
CA VAL A 392 0.43 -53.11 -60.12
C VAL A 392 1.29 -51.89 -60.48
N LEU A 393 2.54 -51.89 -60.03
CA LEU A 393 3.54 -50.91 -60.43
C LEU A 393 4.06 -51.21 -61.85
N GLU A 394 4.43 -50.16 -62.61
CA GLU A 394 4.96 -50.27 -63.98
C GLU A 394 4.12 -51.20 -64.89
N TYR A 395 2.80 -50.95 -64.96
CA TYR A 395 1.81 -51.83 -65.62
C TYR A 395 2.26 -52.45 -66.95
N SER A 396 2.79 -51.64 -67.88
CA SER A 396 3.25 -52.10 -69.20
C SER A 396 4.37 -53.15 -69.10
N LYS A 397 5.36 -52.92 -68.23
CA LYS A 397 6.49 -53.84 -68.01
C LYS A 397 6.03 -55.13 -67.32
N THR A 398 5.15 -55.01 -66.34
CA THR A 398 4.54 -56.15 -65.65
C THR A 398 3.72 -57.02 -66.61
N ARG A 399 2.94 -56.41 -67.50
CA ARG A 399 2.19 -57.12 -68.56
C ARG A 399 3.12 -57.87 -69.52
N LYS A 400 4.23 -57.25 -69.95
CA LYS A 400 5.22 -57.91 -70.81
C LYS A 400 5.87 -59.12 -70.13
N GLU A 401 6.25 -59.00 -68.86
CA GLU A 401 6.84 -60.10 -68.10
C GLU A 401 5.83 -61.23 -67.82
N LEU A 402 4.57 -60.90 -67.52
CA LEU A 402 3.49 -61.87 -67.38
C LEU A 402 3.22 -62.62 -68.69
N ALA A 403 3.26 -61.94 -69.83
CA ALA A 403 3.13 -62.56 -71.14
C ALA A 403 4.27 -63.56 -71.42
N LYS A 404 5.52 -63.23 -71.07
CA LYS A 404 6.66 -64.16 -71.14
C LYS A 404 6.47 -65.38 -70.23
N ARG A 405 5.89 -65.19 -69.05
CA ARG A 405 5.66 -66.27 -68.07
C ARG A 405 4.51 -67.18 -68.48
N LEU A 406 3.41 -66.62 -68.99
CA LEU A 406 2.33 -67.38 -69.61
C LEU A 406 2.87 -68.22 -70.78
N ALA A 407 3.71 -67.63 -71.63
CA ALA A 407 4.37 -68.33 -72.74
C ALA A 407 5.26 -69.50 -72.31
N LYS A 408 5.86 -69.46 -71.10
CA LYS A 408 6.66 -70.56 -70.50
C LYS A 408 5.83 -71.61 -69.77
N SER A 409 4.54 -71.35 -69.57
CA SER A 409 3.72 -72.17 -68.68
C SER A 409 3.32 -73.47 -69.37
N LYS A 410 3.95 -74.57 -68.96
CA LYS A 410 3.76 -75.92 -69.55
C LYS A 410 3.36 -76.98 -68.54
N ASP A 411 3.26 -76.61 -67.28
CA ASP A 411 2.91 -77.47 -66.16
C ASP A 411 2.27 -76.65 -65.03
N ASP A 412 1.78 -77.33 -63.99
CA ASP A 412 1.14 -76.67 -62.84
C ASP A 412 2.08 -75.71 -62.09
N GLN A 413 3.36 -76.05 -62.00
CA GLN A 413 4.35 -75.28 -61.23
C GLN A 413 4.59 -73.91 -61.88
N SER A 414 4.81 -73.88 -63.20
CA SER A 414 5.02 -72.65 -63.96
C SER A 414 3.78 -71.74 -63.96
N ILE A 415 2.58 -72.33 -63.94
CA ILE A 415 1.32 -71.59 -63.77
C ILE A 415 1.25 -70.94 -62.39
N GLU A 416 1.51 -71.69 -61.33
CA GLU A 416 1.46 -71.19 -59.96
C GLU A 416 2.54 -70.15 -59.65
N ASP A 417 3.73 -70.29 -60.22
CA ASP A 417 4.78 -69.28 -60.16
C ASP A 417 4.35 -67.96 -60.81
N THR A 418 3.55 -68.04 -61.89
CA THR A 418 3.00 -66.87 -62.55
C THR A 418 1.89 -66.22 -61.72
N LYS A 419 0.96 -67.00 -61.15
CA LYS A 419 -0.06 -66.48 -60.21
C LYS A 419 0.58 -65.82 -58.98
N LEU A 420 1.65 -66.40 -58.46
CA LEU A 420 2.43 -65.82 -57.36
C LEU A 420 3.05 -64.47 -57.75
N TYR A 421 3.60 -64.36 -58.97
CA TYR A 421 4.14 -63.10 -59.47
C TYR A 421 3.07 -61.99 -59.54
N ILE A 422 1.85 -62.30 -60.01
CA ILE A 422 0.72 -61.34 -60.02
C ILE A 422 0.43 -60.84 -58.60
N LYS A 423 0.29 -61.74 -57.63
CA LYS A 423 -0.02 -61.37 -56.24
C LYS A 423 1.09 -60.51 -55.61
N LYS A 424 2.36 -60.84 -55.88
CA LYS A 424 3.51 -60.03 -55.44
C LYS A 424 3.48 -58.62 -56.03
N ALA A 425 3.18 -58.48 -57.32
CA ALA A 425 3.09 -57.18 -57.96
C ALA A 425 2.00 -56.30 -57.34
N LYS A 426 0.84 -56.87 -56.99
CA LYS A 426 -0.24 -56.17 -56.28
C LYS A 426 0.18 -55.73 -54.86
N LEU A 427 0.91 -56.57 -54.13
CA LEU A 427 1.42 -56.22 -52.80
C LEU A 427 2.47 -55.12 -52.84
N LYS A 428 3.33 -55.08 -53.87
CA LYS A 428 4.29 -53.98 -54.04
C LYS A 428 3.59 -52.64 -54.25
N LYS A 429 2.47 -52.64 -54.97
CA LYS A 429 1.62 -51.45 -55.12
C LYS A 429 1.06 -50.98 -53.77
N LYS A 430 0.44 -51.88 -53.00
CA LYS A 430 -0.07 -51.56 -51.64
C LYS A 430 1.05 -51.06 -50.71
N ALA A 431 2.24 -51.67 -50.76
CA ALA A 431 3.39 -51.24 -49.96
C ALA A 431 3.81 -49.80 -50.32
N SER A 432 3.83 -49.43 -51.60
CA SER A 432 4.20 -48.07 -52.05
C SER A 432 3.27 -46.96 -51.53
N GLU A 433 2.08 -47.30 -51.07
CA GLU A 433 1.07 -46.35 -50.57
C GLU A 433 1.12 -46.17 -49.04
N LEU A 434 2.03 -46.86 -48.34
CA LEU A 434 2.14 -46.74 -46.88
C LEU A 434 2.63 -45.32 -46.49
N PRO A 435 2.06 -44.72 -45.42
CA PRO A 435 2.24 -43.30 -45.10
C PRO A 435 3.56 -42.98 -44.40
N TYR A 436 4.69 -43.57 -44.80
CA TYR A 436 5.99 -43.24 -44.21
C TYR A 436 6.42 -41.79 -44.52
N PRO A 437 7.27 -41.16 -43.68
CA PRO A 437 7.70 -39.77 -43.86
C PRO A 437 8.31 -39.41 -45.22
N ASN A 438 8.96 -40.36 -45.91
CA ASN A 438 9.55 -40.17 -47.24
C ASN A 438 8.77 -40.88 -48.36
N GLY A 439 7.52 -41.30 -48.10
CA GLY A 439 6.70 -42.04 -49.06
C GLY A 439 7.41 -43.28 -49.60
N VAL A 440 7.39 -43.45 -50.92
CA VAL A 440 7.99 -44.59 -51.64
C VAL A 440 9.50 -44.74 -51.45
N ASP A 441 10.21 -43.65 -51.13
CA ASP A 441 11.67 -43.62 -50.93
C ASP A 441 12.08 -44.03 -49.49
N SER A 442 11.11 -44.40 -48.65
CA SER A 442 11.41 -44.86 -47.30
C SER A 442 12.13 -46.21 -47.33
N VAL A 443 13.17 -46.38 -46.52
CA VAL A 443 13.93 -47.63 -46.41
C VAL A 443 13.02 -48.81 -46.03
N ALA A 444 11.98 -48.56 -45.24
CA ALA A 444 10.95 -49.53 -44.91
C ALA A 444 10.23 -50.08 -46.15
N ILE A 445 9.93 -49.24 -47.16
CA ILE A 445 9.30 -49.67 -48.42
C ILE A 445 10.26 -50.57 -49.21
N TYR A 446 11.54 -50.24 -49.27
CA TYR A 446 12.55 -51.09 -49.90
C TYR A 446 12.65 -52.46 -49.20
N GLU A 447 12.65 -52.48 -47.87
CA GLU A 447 12.67 -53.72 -47.09
C GLU A 447 11.39 -54.55 -47.30
N ILE A 448 10.21 -53.93 -47.29
CA ILE A 448 8.93 -54.58 -47.57
C ILE A 448 8.92 -55.18 -48.99
N ASN A 449 9.39 -54.43 -49.99
CA ASN A 449 9.50 -54.92 -51.36
C ASN A 449 10.46 -56.12 -51.49
N SER A 450 11.59 -56.10 -50.77
CA SER A 450 12.53 -57.23 -50.71
C SER A 450 11.91 -58.47 -50.05
N ARG A 451 11.12 -58.27 -48.98
CA ARG A 451 10.32 -59.34 -48.35
C ARG A 451 9.28 -59.90 -49.32
N ILE A 452 8.56 -59.04 -50.06
CA ILE A 452 7.61 -59.48 -51.10
C ILE A 452 8.31 -60.33 -52.16
N ASP A 453 9.47 -59.90 -52.65
CA ASP A 453 10.22 -60.60 -53.71
C ASP A 453 10.73 -61.97 -53.28
N SER A 454 11.27 -62.07 -52.06
CA SER A 454 11.81 -63.31 -51.51
C SER A 454 10.76 -64.31 -51.02
N THR A 455 9.49 -63.90 -50.92
CA THR A 455 8.43 -64.72 -50.32
C THR A 455 7.88 -65.80 -51.24
N LYS A 456 7.65 -67.00 -50.69
CA LYS A 456 7.00 -68.12 -51.38
C LYS A 456 5.47 -68.06 -51.20
N LYS A 457 4.72 -68.79 -52.05
CA LYS A 457 3.25 -68.76 -52.10
C LYS A 457 2.57 -68.89 -50.73
N ASP A 458 3.02 -69.83 -49.90
CA ASP A 458 2.39 -70.14 -48.60
C ASP A 458 2.58 -69.05 -47.54
N ASN A 459 3.58 -68.17 -47.72
CA ASN A 459 3.92 -67.10 -46.78
C ASN A 459 3.45 -65.72 -47.25
N LEU A 460 2.72 -65.63 -48.36
CA LEU A 460 2.31 -64.34 -48.90
C LEU A 460 1.25 -63.64 -48.02
N LYS A 461 0.43 -64.43 -47.30
CA LYS A 461 -0.60 -63.90 -46.40
C LYS A 461 0.00 -63.12 -45.22
N SER A 462 1.12 -63.57 -44.66
CA SER A 462 1.77 -62.89 -43.54
C SER A 462 2.33 -61.52 -43.94
N ILE A 463 2.78 -61.38 -45.20
CA ILE A 463 3.19 -60.07 -45.75
C ILE A 463 1.99 -59.17 -46.00
N GLU A 464 0.88 -59.71 -46.52
CA GLU A 464 -0.34 -58.94 -46.69
C GLU A 464 -0.85 -58.39 -45.34
N ASP A 465 -0.86 -59.23 -44.30
CA ASP A 465 -1.26 -58.85 -42.95
C ASP A 465 -0.30 -57.80 -42.36
N LEU A 466 1.01 -57.92 -42.58
CA LEU A 466 2.01 -56.92 -42.19
C LEU A 466 1.69 -55.56 -42.82
N ILE A 467 1.56 -55.51 -44.15
CA ILE A 467 1.27 -54.28 -44.89
C ILE A 467 -0.04 -53.64 -44.41
N SER A 468 -1.06 -54.44 -44.09
CA SER A 468 -2.34 -53.91 -43.59
C SER A 468 -2.28 -53.26 -42.20
N LYS A 469 -1.35 -53.70 -41.34
CA LYS A 469 -1.21 -53.20 -39.94
C LYS A 469 -0.30 -51.98 -39.82
N LEU A 470 0.62 -51.80 -40.76
CA LEU A 470 1.62 -50.74 -40.74
C LEU A 470 1.04 -49.32 -40.71
N PRO A 471 -0.02 -48.95 -41.46
CA PRO A 471 -0.55 -47.58 -41.46
C PRO A 471 -0.89 -47.05 -40.07
N LYS A 472 -1.56 -47.85 -39.22
CA LYS A 472 -1.91 -47.47 -37.85
C LYS A 472 -0.66 -47.18 -37.01
N LYS A 473 0.32 -48.07 -37.06
CA LYS A 473 1.58 -47.95 -36.30
C LYS A 473 2.41 -46.75 -36.74
N ILE A 474 2.45 -46.47 -38.04
CA ILE A 474 3.14 -45.31 -38.61
C ILE A 474 2.48 -44.02 -38.11
N ASN A 475 1.14 -43.94 -38.15
CA ASN A 475 0.42 -42.74 -37.70
C ASN A 475 0.57 -42.50 -36.20
N GLU A 476 0.44 -43.54 -35.36
CA GLU A 476 0.72 -43.44 -33.91
C GLU A 476 2.13 -42.91 -33.63
N ALA A 477 3.13 -43.39 -34.36
CA ALA A 477 4.50 -42.92 -34.20
C ALA A 477 4.67 -41.46 -34.65
N LYS A 478 4.02 -41.05 -35.75
CA LYS A 478 4.03 -39.64 -36.21
C LYS A 478 3.44 -38.69 -35.16
N GLU A 479 2.31 -39.04 -34.55
CA GLU A 479 1.70 -38.24 -33.48
C GLU A 479 2.64 -38.10 -32.28
N LEU A 480 3.25 -39.20 -31.85
CA LEU A 480 4.20 -39.19 -30.74
C LEU A 480 5.48 -38.38 -31.02
N ILE A 481 5.93 -38.36 -32.28
CA ILE A 481 7.07 -37.53 -32.74
C ILE A 481 6.66 -36.05 -32.80
N ALA A 482 5.45 -35.73 -33.27
CA ALA A 482 4.96 -34.35 -33.35
C ALA A 482 4.95 -33.65 -31.98
N GLN A 483 4.57 -34.38 -30.93
CA GLN A 483 4.60 -33.87 -29.54
C GLN A 483 6.00 -33.44 -29.07
N ILE A 484 7.08 -33.93 -29.68
CA ILE A 484 8.45 -33.48 -29.38
C ILE A 484 8.71 -32.10 -29.99
N ASN A 485 8.21 -31.84 -31.20
CA ASN A 485 8.37 -30.57 -31.90
C ASN A 485 7.53 -29.45 -31.25
N GLU A 486 6.32 -29.76 -30.78
CA GLU A 486 5.44 -28.82 -30.07
C GLU A 486 6.04 -28.29 -28.75
N SER A 487 7.02 -29.01 -28.17
CA SER A 487 7.70 -28.56 -26.95
C SER A 487 8.59 -27.32 -27.13
N GLY A 488 8.86 -26.89 -28.37
CA GLY A 488 9.68 -25.72 -28.70
C GLY A 488 11.16 -25.83 -28.33
N LYS A 489 11.61 -26.99 -27.82
CA LYS A 489 12.96 -27.21 -27.28
C LYS A 489 13.82 -28.19 -28.08
N ASP A 490 13.34 -28.68 -29.23
CA ASP A 490 14.15 -29.35 -30.24
C ASP A 490 14.84 -28.31 -31.13
N ILE A 491 15.87 -27.67 -30.58
CA ILE A 491 16.64 -26.63 -31.26
C ILE A 491 17.17 -27.22 -32.59
N ASN A 492 16.73 -26.65 -33.72
CA ASN A 492 17.00 -27.06 -35.11
C ASN A 492 16.26 -28.30 -35.65
N GLY A 493 15.29 -28.86 -34.92
CA GLY A 493 14.47 -29.99 -35.38
C GLY A 493 15.24 -31.30 -35.57
N GLN A 494 16.49 -31.38 -35.08
CA GLN A 494 17.40 -32.49 -35.37
C GLN A 494 16.95 -33.80 -34.70
N ARG A 495 16.34 -33.73 -33.50
CA ARG A 495 15.81 -34.92 -32.81
C ARG A 495 14.56 -35.44 -33.52
N THR A 496 13.68 -34.54 -33.93
CA THR A 496 12.50 -34.85 -34.74
C THR A 496 12.91 -35.49 -36.08
N LYS A 497 13.95 -34.97 -36.72
CA LYS A 497 14.53 -35.54 -37.95
C LYS A 497 15.11 -36.94 -37.72
N ASP A 498 15.84 -37.16 -36.63
CA ASP A 498 16.39 -38.49 -36.30
C ASP A 498 15.28 -39.52 -36.04
N LEU A 499 14.24 -39.14 -35.29
CA LEU A 499 13.09 -40.01 -35.02
C LEU A 499 12.28 -40.29 -36.30
N ASN A 500 12.11 -39.32 -37.19
CA ASN A 500 11.50 -39.53 -38.50
C ASN A 500 12.35 -40.44 -39.41
N ASN A 501 13.69 -40.38 -39.32
CA ASN A 501 14.59 -41.31 -40.00
C ASN A 501 14.46 -42.74 -39.45
N GLN A 502 14.31 -42.89 -38.13
CA GLN A 502 14.04 -44.19 -37.49
C GLN A 502 12.68 -44.75 -37.90
N LEU A 503 11.63 -43.91 -37.91
CA LEU A 503 10.30 -44.27 -38.40
C LEU A 503 10.34 -44.74 -39.86
N SER A 504 11.10 -44.05 -40.73
CA SER A 504 11.27 -44.39 -42.15
C SER A 504 11.98 -45.74 -42.40
N ARG A 505 12.51 -46.37 -41.35
CA ARG A 505 13.16 -47.69 -41.36
C ARG A 505 12.38 -48.76 -40.58
N SER A 506 11.31 -48.38 -39.88
CA SER A 506 10.58 -49.27 -38.97
C SER A 506 9.56 -50.11 -39.74
N VAL A 507 9.71 -51.44 -39.71
CA VAL A 507 8.83 -52.37 -40.42
C VAL A 507 8.11 -53.30 -39.46
N ASP A 508 8.80 -53.78 -38.41
CA ASP A 508 8.25 -54.75 -37.46
C ASP A 508 7.91 -54.13 -36.11
N ASP A 509 7.11 -54.83 -35.29
CA ASP A 509 6.66 -54.38 -33.96
C ASP A 509 7.83 -53.97 -33.06
N LYS A 510 8.93 -54.75 -33.11
CA LYS A 510 10.15 -54.46 -32.37
C LYS A 510 10.79 -53.12 -32.77
N ASP A 511 10.72 -52.74 -34.05
CA ASP A 511 11.24 -51.46 -34.53
C ASP A 511 10.40 -50.31 -34.00
N PHE A 512 9.06 -50.45 -34.06
CA PHE A 512 8.13 -49.47 -33.51
C PHE A 512 8.22 -49.35 -31.98
N ASP A 513 8.44 -50.45 -31.25
CA ASP A 513 8.65 -50.42 -29.80
C ASP A 513 9.94 -49.67 -29.45
N LYS A 514 11.04 -49.96 -30.15
CA LYS A 514 12.32 -49.25 -29.97
C LYS A 514 12.18 -47.76 -30.32
N LEU A 515 11.42 -47.42 -31.36
CA LEU A 515 11.10 -46.03 -31.70
C LEU A 515 10.32 -45.36 -30.57
N LYS A 516 9.29 -46.01 -30.03
CA LYS A 516 8.50 -45.50 -28.88
C LYS A 516 9.39 -45.26 -27.64
N GLU A 517 10.35 -46.14 -27.37
CA GLU A 517 11.35 -45.94 -26.29
C GLU A 517 12.26 -44.73 -26.57
N ASN A 518 12.76 -44.57 -27.79
CA ASN A 518 13.62 -43.45 -28.18
C ASN A 518 12.88 -42.10 -28.13
N ILE A 519 11.60 -42.08 -28.52
CA ILE A 519 10.71 -40.92 -28.33
C ILE A 519 10.63 -40.58 -26.84
N GLN A 520 10.38 -41.56 -25.97
CA GLN A 520 10.26 -41.34 -24.53
C GLN A 520 11.57 -40.83 -23.90
N ARG A 521 12.72 -41.41 -24.26
CA ARG A 521 14.04 -40.88 -23.84
C ARG A 521 14.24 -39.43 -24.27
N THR A 522 13.82 -39.09 -25.49
CA THR A 522 13.93 -37.73 -26.01
C THR A 522 13.08 -36.76 -25.20
N LYS A 523 11.83 -37.13 -24.87
CA LYS A 523 10.96 -36.33 -23.99
C LYS A 523 11.61 -36.07 -22.63
N ILE A 524 12.15 -37.10 -21.97
CA ILE A 524 12.79 -36.96 -20.66
C ILE A 524 14.06 -36.08 -20.75
N LYS A 525 14.88 -36.23 -21.80
CA LYS A 525 16.06 -35.36 -22.01
C LYS A 525 15.67 -33.90 -22.22
N ILE A 526 14.56 -33.61 -22.88
CA ILE A 526 14.02 -32.24 -22.98
C ILE A 526 13.63 -31.72 -21.60
N LEU A 527 12.96 -32.54 -20.79
CA LEU A 527 12.60 -32.18 -19.42
C LEU A 527 13.85 -31.85 -18.58
N ILE A 528 14.92 -32.65 -18.66
CA ILE A 528 16.20 -32.41 -17.96
C ILE A 528 16.82 -31.08 -18.40
N ILE A 529 16.84 -30.77 -19.70
CA ILE A 529 17.35 -29.49 -20.21
C ILE A 529 16.55 -28.32 -19.62
N SER A 530 15.24 -28.52 -19.46
CA SER A 530 14.32 -27.52 -18.93
C SER A 530 14.22 -27.43 -17.41
N LEU A 531 14.94 -28.26 -16.66
CA LEU A 531 14.93 -28.17 -15.20
C LEU A 531 15.39 -26.77 -14.76
N PRO A 532 14.69 -26.16 -13.79
CA PRO A 532 14.84 -24.75 -13.43
C PRO A 532 16.05 -24.55 -12.52
N TYR A 533 17.22 -25.04 -12.92
CA TYR A 533 18.45 -24.76 -12.20
C TYR A 533 18.71 -23.25 -12.19
N PRO A 534 18.91 -22.60 -11.03
CA PRO A 534 19.10 -21.17 -10.93
C PRO A 534 20.23 -20.62 -11.81
N ASN A 535 21.34 -21.37 -11.89
CA ASN A 535 22.44 -21.05 -12.81
C ASN A 535 22.59 -22.19 -13.81
N PRO A 536 21.80 -22.23 -14.89
CA PRO A 536 21.71 -23.41 -15.75
C PRO A 536 23.00 -23.75 -16.49
N ASN A 537 23.97 -22.82 -16.53
CA ASN A 537 25.29 -22.95 -17.15
C ASN A 537 26.43 -23.18 -16.14
N SER A 538 26.15 -23.24 -14.82
CA SER A 538 27.18 -23.53 -13.82
C SER A 538 27.70 -24.96 -13.97
N THR A 539 28.96 -25.19 -13.59
CA THR A 539 29.57 -26.53 -13.60
C THR A 539 28.71 -27.52 -12.80
N ASP A 540 28.15 -27.11 -11.67
CA ASP A 540 27.28 -27.94 -10.84
C ASP A 540 25.96 -28.30 -11.54
N ALA A 541 25.27 -27.31 -12.13
CA ALA A 541 24.01 -27.57 -12.86
C ALA A 541 24.25 -28.46 -14.10
N GLN A 542 25.36 -28.25 -14.81
CA GLN A 542 25.74 -29.09 -15.94
C GLN A 542 26.09 -30.51 -15.51
N ASN A 543 26.78 -30.68 -14.37
CA ASN A 543 27.05 -32.00 -13.78
C ASN A 543 25.75 -32.70 -13.36
N SER A 544 24.82 -32.00 -12.70
CA SER A 544 23.51 -32.56 -12.33
C SER A 544 22.70 -32.98 -13.56
N LYS A 545 22.63 -32.13 -14.59
CA LYS A 545 22.02 -32.48 -15.89
C LYS A 545 22.70 -33.69 -16.54
N SER A 546 24.03 -33.78 -16.47
CA SER A 546 24.79 -34.92 -16.98
C SER A 546 24.46 -36.22 -16.22
N ILE A 547 24.39 -36.17 -14.89
CA ILE A 547 23.99 -37.32 -14.05
C ILE A 547 22.58 -37.80 -14.42
N LEU A 548 21.63 -36.87 -14.54
CA LEU A 548 20.25 -37.21 -14.94
C LEU A 548 20.19 -37.77 -16.37
N ASN A 549 20.91 -37.17 -17.32
CA ASN A 549 21.01 -37.67 -18.70
C ASN A 549 21.62 -39.08 -18.76
N ASN A 550 22.63 -39.35 -17.92
CA ASN A 550 23.23 -40.68 -17.80
C ASN A 550 22.24 -41.70 -17.25
N LYS A 551 21.40 -41.34 -16.26
CA LYS A 551 20.30 -42.21 -15.79
C LYS A 551 19.33 -42.53 -16.93
N VAL A 552 18.97 -41.55 -17.75
CA VAL A 552 18.09 -41.75 -18.92
C VAL A 552 18.74 -42.60 -20.00
N ASN A 553 20.05 -42.43 -20.27
CA ASN A 553 20.78 -43.26 -21.22
C ASN A 553 20.88 -44.71 -20.76
N ASN A 554 21.07 -44.93 -19.46
CA ASN A 554 21.28 -46.26 -18.88
C ASN A 554 20.00 -47.06 -18.60
N ALA A 555 18.82 -46.44 -18.66
CA ALA A 555 17.55 -47.15 -18.53
C ALA A 555 17.41 -48.21 -19.63
N LYS A 556 17.04 -49.45 -19.30
CA LYS A 556 16.97 -50.60 -20.21
C LYS A 556 15.55 -51.01 -20.56
N THR A 557 14.55 -50.50 -19.84
CA THR A 557 13.14 -50.85 -20.04
C THR A 557 12.26 -49.60 -20.14
N LYS A 558 11.10 -49.74 -20.78
CA LYS A 558 10.08 -48.69 -20.81
C LYS A 558 9.63 -48.27 -19.41
N GLN A 559 9.45 -49.22 -18.49
CA GLN A 559 9.03 -48.94 -17.12
C GLN A 559 10.08 -48.11 -16.34
N GLU A 560 11.38 -48.37 -16.56
CA GLU A 560 12.45 -47.54 -16.00
C GLU A 560 12.41 -46.11 -16.55
N LEU A 561 12.13 -45.93 -17.84
CA LEU A 561 11.96 -44.60 -18.43
C LEU A 561 10.73 -43.87 -17.88
N ASP A 562 9.60 -44.55 -17.70
CA ASP A 562 8.38 -43.94 -17.15
C ASP A 562 8.56 -43.55 -15.67
N ASN A 563 9.28 -44.36 -14.89
CA ASN A 563 9.69 -44.02 -13.52
C ASN A 563 10.63 -42.81 -13.50
N LEU A 564 11.64 -42.76 -14.37
CA LEU A 564 12.55 -41.60 -14.47
C LEU A 564 11.80 -40.33 -14.90
N ASN A 565 10.87 -40.44 -15.85
CA ASN A 565 10.01 -39.32 -16.27
C ASN A 565 9.23 -38.76 -15.07
N SER A 566 8.64 -39.64 -14.26
CA SER A 566 7.91 -39.24 -13.05
C SER A 566 8.82 -38.59 -12.01
N GLN A 567 10.00 -39.17 -11.75
CA GLN A 567 10.99 -38.61 -10.82
C GLN A 567 11.51 -37.24 -11.25
N ILE A 568 11.80 -37.06 -12.56
CA ILE A 568 12.29 -35.79 -13.11
C ILE A 568 11.19 -34.72 -13.11
N ASN A 569 9.94 -35.09 -13.40
CA ASN A 569 8.82 -34.17 -13.26
C ASN A 569 8.59 -33.76 -11.80
N ALA A 570 8.66 -34.71 -10.86
CA ALA A 570 8.57 -34.39 -9.43
C ALA A 570 9.71 -33.46 -8.98
N LEU A 571 10.93 -33.71 -9.45
CA LEU A 571 12.07 -32.82 -9.23
C LEU A 571 11.82 -31.43 -9.81
N ASN A 572 11.34 -31.32 -11.05
CA ASN A 572 10.99 -30.05 -11.70
C ASN A 572 9.99 -29.24 -10.87
N VAL A 573 8.90 -29.89 -10.42
CA VAL A 573 7.88 -29.25 -9.57
C VAL A 573 8.51 -28.78 -8.25
N LYS A 574 9.28 -29.66 -7.57
CA LYS A 574 9.89 -29.33 -6.28
C LYS A 574 10.91 -28.19 -6.40
N MET A 575 11.73 -28.17 -7.45
CA MET A 575 12.69 -27.09 -7.69
C MET A 575 11.98 -25.75 -7.92
N ASN A 576 10.91 -25.71 -8.72
CA ASN A 576 10.11 -24.49 -8.92
C ASN A 576 9.47 -24.00 -7.61
N GLN A 577 8.90 -24.92 -6.82
CA GLN A 577 8.36 -24.59 -5.49
C GLN A 577 9.45 -24.03 -4.57
N PHE A 578 10.64 -24.63 -4.58
CA PHE A 578 11.77 -24.17 -3.78
C PHE A 578 12.28 -22.80 -4.22
N ILE A 579 12.38 -22.52 -5.53
CA ILE A 579 12.76 -21.19 -6.05
C ILE A 579 11.75 -20.13 -5.63
N ASN A 580 10.46 -20.46 -5.71
CA ASN A 580 9.40 -19.57 -5.22
C ASN A 580 9.50 -19.36 -3.70
N LEU A 581 9.81 -20.40 -2.92
CA LEU A 581 10.09 -20.29 -1.49
C LEU A 581 11.25 -19.32 -1.21
N LEU A 582 12.37 -19.43 -1.95
CA LEU A 582 13.53 -18.57 -1.79
C LEU A 582 13.18 -17.09 -1.99
N SER A 583 12.31 -16.77 -2.96
CA SER A 583 11.87 -15.39 -3.20
C SER A 583 11.04 -14.79 -2.08
N ARG A 584 10.51 -15.62 -1.16
CA ARG A 584 9.64 -15.22 -0.04
C ARG A 584 10.36 -15.22 1.31
N ILE A 585 11.63 -15.60 1.37
CA ILE A 585 12.40 -15.53 2.62
C ILE A 585 12.58 -14.03 2.96
N PRO A 586 12.20 -13.59 4.17
CA PRO A 586 12.12 -12.17 4.54
C PRO A 586 13.49 -11.55 4.88
N TYR A 587 14.49 -11.78 4.02
CA TYR A 587 15.73 -11.01 4.04
C TYR A 587 15.43 -9.51 3.82
N ASP A 588 16.39 -8.66 4.17
CA ASP A 588 16.24 -7.23 3.98
C ASP A 588 16.24 -6.86 2.48
N ASP A 589 15.28 -6.05 2.03
CA ASP A 589 15.15 -5.68 0.62
C ASP A 589 16.17 -4.61 0.21
N ASP A 590 16.64 -3.80 1.16
CA ASP A 590 17.55 -2.67 0.92
C ASP A 590 19.03 -3.10 0.90
N LYS A 591 19.32 -4.39 1.13
CA LYS A 591 20.68 -4.94 1.18
C LYS A 591 20.89 -6.07 0.17
N PRO A 592 22.10 -6.24 -0.39
CA PRO A 592 22.40 -7.35 -1.30
C PRO A 592 22.17 -8.73 -0.67
N LYS A 593 21.27 -9.54 -1.25
CA LYS A 593 20.84 -10.86 -0.73
C LYS A 593 21.78 -12.00 -1.15
N THR A 594 23.06 -11.92 -0.82
CA THR A 594 24.08 -12.92 -1.24
C THR A 594 23.83 -14.32 -0.68
N ALA A 595 23.11 -14.45 0.45
CA ALA A 595 22.64 -15.73 0.97
C ALA A 595 21.73 -16.47 -0.02
N ILE A 596 20.80 -15.76 -0.67
CA ILE A 596 19.89 -16.35 -1.67
C ILE A 596 20.68 -16.91 -2.84
N GLU A 597 21.67 -16.16 -3.34
CA GLU A 597 22.55 -16.62 -4.42
C GLU A 597 23.40 -17.83 -4.01
N THR A 598 23.82 -17.88 -2.76
CA THR A 598 24.55 -19.04 -2.20
C THR A 598 23.65 -20.27 -2.10
N ILE A 599 22.41 -20.12 -1.62
CA ILE A 599 21.44 -21.22 -1.53
C ILE A 599 21.06 -21.71 -2.95
N LYS A 600 20.89 -20.80 -3.92
CA LYS A 600 20.69 -21.13 -5.33
C LYS A 600 21.82 -21.99 -5.90
N LYS A 601 23.08 -21.70 -5.56
CA LYS A 601 24.24 -22.53 -5.97
C LYS A 601 24.20 -23.95 -5.38
N VAL A 602 23.61 -24.14 -4.19
CA VAL A 602 23.41 -25.50 -3.64
C VAL A 602 22.33 -26.24 -4.44
N LEU A 603 21.28 -25.54 -4.86
CA LEU A 603 20.22 -26.11 -5.71
C LEU A 603 20.75 -26.60 -7.08
N ASP A 604 21.80 -25.96 -7.62
CA ASP A 604 22.48 -26.40 -8.86
C ASP A 604 23.02 -27.84 -8.77
N LYS A 605 23.26 -28.36 -7.55
CA LYS A 605 23.76 -29.73 -7.30
C LYS A 605 22.63 -30.77 -7.15
N ALA A 606 21.37 -30.36 -7.15
CA ALA A 606 20.25 -31.26 -6.88
C ALA A 606 19.98 -32.22 -8.06
N THR A 607 19.86 -33.50 -7.77
CA THR A 607 19.50 -34.55 -8.75
C THR A 607 18.26 -35.35 -8.34
N THR A 608 17.73 -35.10 -7.14
CA THR A 608 16.54 -35.76 -6.58
C THR A 608 15.68 -34.77 -5.80
N VAL A 609 14.40 -35.11 -5.58
CA VAL A 609 13.50 -34.31 -4.73
C VAL A 609 14.06 -34.15 -3.31
N GLN A 610 14.64 -35.21 -2.76
CA GLN A 610 15.24 -35.18 -1.42
C GLN A 610 16.43 -34.21 -1.32
N ASP A 611 17.25 -34.09 -2.38
CA ASP A 611 18.34 -33.12 -2.42
C ASP A 611 17.81 -31.70 -2.22
N VAL A 612 16.68 -31.37 -2.85
CA VAL A 612 16.00 -30.07 -2.74
C VAL A 612 15.40 -29.87 -1.34
N GLU A 613 14.71 -30.90 -0.82
CA GLU A 613 14.08 -30.85 0.51
C GLU A 613 15.06 -30.71 1.67
N ASN A 614 16.33 -31.10 1.46
CA ASN A 614 17.35 -31.03 2.48
C ASN A 614 18.09 -29.69 2.54
N ILE A 615 17.95 -28.81 1.53
CA ILE A 615 18.74 -27.58 1.42
C ILE A 615 18.48 -26.62 2.59
N LEU A 616 17.22 -26.42 2.96
CA LEU A 616 16.82 -25.48 4.01
C LEU A 616 16.03 -26.18 5.13
N PRO A 617 16.21 -25.78 6.39
CA PRO A 617 15.29 -26.11 7.47
C PRO A 617 13.87 -25.58 7.19
N ASP A 618 12.84 -26.31 7.63
CA ASP A 618 11.42 -25.96 7.38
C ASP A 618 11.04 -24.57 7.92
N ASN A 619 11.66 -24.15 9.02
CA ASN A 619 11.38 -22.86 9.67
C ASN A 619 12.35 -21.73 9.28
N TRP A 620 13.19 -21.90 8.26
CA TRP A 620 14.24 -20.92 7.92
C TRP A 620 13.73 -19.50 7.68
N GLY A 621 12.62 -19.35 6.95
CA GLY A 621 12.00 -18.04 6.71
C GLY A 621 11.55 -17.35 7.99
N GLN A 622 10.98 -18.11 8.93
CA GLN A 622 10.62 -17.61 10.27
C GLN A 622 11.88 -17.15 11.03
N ARG A 623 12.96 -17.93 11.00
CA ARG A 623 14.21 -17.55 11.70
C ARG A 623 14.78 -16.23 11.20
N ILE A 624 14.85 -16.05 9.89
CA ILE A 624 15.30 -14.79 9.28
C ILE A 624 14.39 -13.62 9.69
N SER A 625 13.07 -13.83 9.70
CA SER A 625 12.11 -12.82 10.15
C SER A 625 12.37 -12.41 11.60
N GLU A 626 12.54 -13.38 12.49
CA GLU A 626 12.78 -13.11 13.91
C GLU A 626 14.12 -12.45 14.14
N TYR A 627 15.19 -12.86 13.46
CA TYR A 627 16.47 -12.14 13.53
C TYR A 627 16.33 -10.70 13.06
N LYS A 628 15.61 -10.46 11.95
CA LYS A 628 15.35 -9.12 11.44
C LYS A 628 14.59 -8.28 12.49
N THR A 629 13.55 -8.83 13.11
CA THR A 629 12.81 -8.18 14.20
C THR A 629 13.71 -7.88 15.39
N ILE A 630 14.51 -8.85 15.85
CA ILE A 630 15.42 -8.66 16.97
C ILE A 630 16.45 -7.57 16.69
N ILE A 631 17.03 -7.55 15.48
CA ILE A 631 17.97 -6.51 15.04
C ILE A 631 17.29 -5.14 15.00
N ASN A 632 16.08 -5.02 14.46
CA ASN A 632 15.42 -3.71 14.35
C ASN A 632 14.89 -3.20 15.71
N ASP A 633 14.36 -4.07 16.55
CA ASP A 633 13.62 -3.65 17.74
C ASP A 633 14.52 -3.51 18.99
N SER A 634 15.69 -4.14 18.96
CA SER A 634 16.55 -4.21 20.14
C SER A 634 17.53 -3.05 20.23
N TYR A 635 18.14 -2.59 19.14
CA TYR A 635 19.22 -1.60 19.18
C TYR A 635 18.68 -0.18 19.16
N LEU A 636 19.39 0.76 19.77
CA LEU A 636 19.08 2.19 19.69
C LEU A 636 19.82 2.88 18.55
N ASP A 637 21.03 2.41 18.23
CA ASP A 637 21.89 3.00 17.21
C ASP A 637 21.65 2.37 15.83
N GLN A 638 21.54 3.21 14.80
CA GLN A 638 21.30 2.75 13.43
C GLN A 638 22.51 2.03 12.80
N ALA A 639 23.73 2.31 13.27
CA ALA A 639 24.94 1.72 12.71
C ALA A 639 25.04 0.19 12.95
N PRO A 640 24.88 -0.33 14.18
CA PRO A 640 24.74 -1.77 14.44
C PRO A 640 23.62 -2.42 13.62
N ILE A 641 22.44 -1.77 13.54
CA ILE A 641 21.30 -2.27 12.76
C ILE A 641 21.70 -2.48 11.30
N ASN A 642 22.23 -1.44 10.65
CA ASN A 642 22.63 -1.48 9.24
C ASN A 642 23.69 -2.55 8.96
N ASN A 643 24.67 -2.71 9.86
CA ASN A 643 25.72 -3.71 9.74
C ASN A 643 25.16 -5.13 9.90
N LEU A 644 24.36 -5.37 10.93
CA LEU A 644 23.77 -6.68 11.20
C LEU A 644 22.75 -7.09 10.13
N LEU A 645 21.95 -6.18 9.58
CA LEU A 645 21.06 -6.47 8.44
C LEU A 645 21.84 -6.85 7.17
N THR A 646 23.00 -6.21 6.95
CA THR A 646 23.89 -6.60 5.83
C THR A 646 24.42 -8.02 6.02
N ARG A 647 24.80 -8.39 7.24
CA ARG A 647 25.28 -9.75 7.57
C ARG A 647 24.14 -10.78 7.59
N LEU A 648 22.93 -10.40 8.02
CA LEU A 648 21.71 -11.20 7.90
C LEU A 648 21.53 -11.63 6.45
N ASN A 649 21.65 -10.70 5.49
CA ASN A 649 21.51 -10.99 4.07
C ASN A 649 22.62 -11.86 3.46
N GLN A 650 23.73 -12.05 4.18
CA GLN A 650 24.80 -12.99 3.85
C GLN A 650 24.63 -14.36 4.53
N THR A 651 23.74 -14.44 5.53
CA THR A 651 23.60 -15.60 6.40
C THR A 651 22.89 -16.76 5.72
N VAL A 652 23.55 -17.92 5.69
CA VAL A 652 22.96 -19.21 5.35
C VAL A 652 22.80 -20.09 6.61
N PRO A 653 21.97 -21.14 6.59
CA PRO A 653 21.89 -22.08 7.71
C PRO A 653 23.27 -22.65 8.07
N SER A 654 23.48 -22.96 9.35
CA SER A 654 24.72 -23.64 9.77
C SER A 654 24.78 -25.08 9.23
N THR A 655 23.62 -25.73 9.13
CA THR A 655 23.46 -27.10 8.64
C THR A 655 22.31 -27.20 7.64
N LEU A 656 22.39 -28.22 6.78
CA LEU A 656 21.26 -28.75 6.01
C LEU A 656 20.20 -29.35 6.95
N ARG A 657 19.02 -29.67 6.41
CA ARG A 657 17.90 -30.27 7.18
C ARG A 657 18.27 -31.64 7.79
N ASP A 658 19.21 -32.36 7.18
CA ASP A 658 19.72 -33.65 7.66
C ASP A 658 20.89 -33.52 8.66
N ASN A 659 21.09 -32.33 9.24
CA ASN A 659 22.14 -31.98 10.20
C ASN A 659 23.58 -32.01 9.67
N LYS A 660 23.80 -32.15 8.35
CA LYS A 660 25.14 -31.99 7.77
C LYS A 660 25.53 -30.51 7.66
N PRO A 661 26.82 -30.15 7.72
CA PRO A 661 27.27 -28.77 7.52
C PRO A 661 26.78 -28.18 6.19
N PHE A 662 26.34 -26.92 6.19
CA PHE A 662 25.90 -26.26 4.98
C PHE A 662 27.09 -26.01 4.02
N PRO A 663 27.04 -26.51 2.78
CA PRO A 663 28.24 -26.84 2.00
C PRO A 663 29.05 -25.65 1.47
N ILE A 664 28.45 -24.47 1.33
CA ILE A 664 29.08 -23.25 0.78
C ILE A 664 28.56 -22.00 1.49
N GLY A 665 29.25 -20.87 1.36
CA GLY A 665 28.90 -19.59 1.99
C GLY A 665 29.67 -19.36 3.28
N ASP A 666 30.30 -18.21 3.36
CA ASP A 666 31.30 -17.87 4.39
C ASP A 666 30.66 -17.44 5.71
N TYR A 667 29.37 -17.10 5.69
CA TYR A 667 28.66 -16.55 6.84
C TYR A 667 27.44 -17.41 7.23
N LYS A 668 27.51 -18.00 8.42
CA LYS A 668 26.57 -19.00 8.95
C LYS A 668 25.71 -18.42 10.08
N GLU A 669 24.55 -19.02 10.31
CA GLU A 669 23.58 -18.62 11.35
C GLU A 669 24.21 -18.46 12.75
N ASN A 670 25.12 -19.35 13.16
CA ASN A 670 25.79 -19.25 14.45
C ASN A 670 26.72 -18.02 14.57
N GLN A 671 27.31 -17.54 13.46
CA GLN A 671 28.09 -16.30 13.43
C GLN A 671 27.17 -15.08 13.60
N LEU A 672 26.02 -15.07 12.92
CA LEU A 672 25.02 -14.01 13.09
C LEU A 672 24.53 -13.91 14.55
N ILE A 673 24.17 -15.04 15.16
CA ILE A 673 23.73 -15.08 16.57
C ILE A 673 24.78 -14.48 17.49
N ASN A 674 26.05 -14.85 17.29
CA ASN A 674 27.17 -14.34 18.05
C ASN A 674 27.32 -12.83 17.94
N GLU A 675 27.24 -12.31 16.72
CA GLU A 675 27.46 -10.90 16.46
C GLU A 675 26.29 -10.04 16.93
N ILE A 676 25.04 -10.48 16.75
CA ILE A 676 23.87 -9.81 17.36
C ILE A 676 24.10 -9.70 18.87
N LEU A 677 24.39 -10.82 19.55
CA LEU A 677 24.58 -10.80 20.99
C LEU A 677 25.78 -9.93 21.42
N HIS A 678 26.88 -9.97 20.68
CA HIS A 678 28.08 -9.19 20.95
C HIS A 678 27.82 -7.69 20.83
N GLU A 679 27.28 -7.22 19.70
CA GLU A 679 26.98 -5.81 19.45
C GLU A 679 26.03 -5.26 20.52
N PHE A 680 25.03 -6.06 20.91
CA PHE A 680 24.05 -5.66 21.91
C PHE A 680 24.65 -5.54 23.32
N LYS A 681 25.58 -6.43 23.68
CA LYS A 681 26.35 -6.33 24.93
C LYS A 681 27.18 -5.05 24.94
N GLN A 682 27.88 -4.73 23.84
CA GLN A 682 28.71 -3.53 23.75
C GLN A 682 27.89 -2.25 23.91
N GLU A 683 26.73 -2.15 23.24
CA GLU A 683 25.81 -1.01 23.39
C GLU A 683 25.31 -0.87 24.84
N SER A 684 24.93 -1.99 25.46
CA SER A 684 24.43 -2.02 26.83
C SER A 684 25.52 -1.64 27.85
N ILE A 685 26.75 -2.12 27.67
CA ILE A 685 27.91 -1.77 28.50
C ILE A 685 28.29 -0.30 28.31
N SER A 686 28.27 0.20 27.08
CA SER A 686 28.46 1.63 26.79
C SER A 686 27.43 2.48 27.54
N THR A 687 26.15 2.08 27.50
CA THR A 687 25.09 2.72 28.27
C THR A 687 25.36 2.69 29.78
N ILE A 688 25.75 1.54 30.33
CA ILE A 688 26.07 1.39 31.76
C ILE A 688 27.26 2.29 32.14
N ASN A 689 28.31 2.34 31.31
CA ASN A 689 29.50 3.15 31.56
C ASN A 689 29.22 4.66 31.66
N GLN A 690 28.13 5.14 31.05
CA GLN A 690 27.66 6.53 31.13
C GLN A 690 26.91 6.85 32.44
N LEU A 691 26.56 5.84 33.25
CA LEU A 691 25.78 6.00 34.50
C LEU A 691 26.69 6.48 35.65
N SER A 692 26.98 7.79 35.65
CA SER A 692 27.95 8.42 36.56
C SER A 692 27.61 8.26 38.05
N ASN A 693 26.34 8.36 38.46
CA ASN A 693 25.95 8.23 39.87
C ASN A 693 26.16 6.80 40.38
N LEU A 694 25.78 5.79 39.57
CA LEU A 694 26.01 4.39 39.90
C LEU A 694 27.52 4.08 39.95
N LYS A 695 28.27 4.51 38.94
CA LYS A 695 29.72 4.28 38.83
C LYS A 695 30.51 4.88 39.99
N THR A 696 30.13 6.07 40.47
CA THR A 696 30.86 6.79 41.53
C THR A 696 30.40 6.40 42.93
N ARG A 697 29.10 6.18 43.15
CA ARG A 697 28.52 5.98 44.50
C ARG A 697 28.37 4.51 44.89
N GLN A 698 28.22 3.59 43.94
CA GLN A 698 28.08 2.15 44.19
C GLN A 698 28.90 1.31 43.19
N LYS A 699 30.23 1.53 43.19
CA LYS A 699 31.16 0.89 42.24
C LYS A 699 31.07 -0.65 42.20
N ALA A 700 30.89 -1.29 43.36
CA ALA A 700 30.77 -2.76 43.43
C ALA A 700 29.51 -3.29 42.70
N GLN A 701 28.38 -2.59 42.80
CA GLN A 701 27.15 -2.95 42.10
C GLN A 701 27.27 -2.67 40.59
N PHE A 702 27.87 -1.54 40.22
CA PHE A 702 28.22 -1.22 38.84
C PHE A 702 29.05 -2.33 38.18
N ASP A 703 30.12 -2.78 38.84
CA ASP A 703 31.00 -3.84 38.33
C ASP A 703 30.28 -5.18 38.25
N ASN A 704 29.45 -5.51 39.25
CA ASN A 704 28.64 -6.72 39.25
C ASN A 704 27.66 -6.77 38.07
N ILE A 705 26.92 -5.69 37.80
CA ILE A 705 25.96 -5.64 36.69
C ILE A 705 26.69 -5.71 35.34
N THR A 706 27.79 -4.98 35.19
CA THR A 706 28.62 -5.03 33.98
C THR A 706 29.13 -6.45 33.71
N LYS A 707 29.58 -7.14 34.77
CA LYS A 707 29.98 -8.56 34.69
C LYS A 707 28.80 -9.46 34.29
N ARG A 708 27.63 -9.31 34.92
CA ARG A 708 26.42 -10.09 34.58
C ARG A 708 25.99 -9.91 33.12
N VAL A 709 26.09 -8.70 32.56
CA VAL A 709 25.82 -8.46 31.13
C VAL A 709 26.83 -9.19 30.25
N ASN A 710 28.13 -9.13 30.59
CA ASN A 710 29.18 -9.83 29.86
C ASN A 710 29.03 -11.35 29.88
N ASP A 711 28.63 -11.92 31.02
CA ASP A 711 28.53 -13.37 31.24
C ASP A 711 27.29 -14.02 30.56
N ILE A 712 26.31 -13.23 30.09
CA ILE A 712 25.12 -13.75 29.39
C ILE A 712 25.50 -14.32 28.02
N ASN A 713 25.42 -15.63 27.83
CA ASN A 713 25.66 -16.27 26.53
C ASN A 713 24.39 -16.97 26.01
N SER A 714 24.22 -17.06 24.69
CA SER A 714 23.16 -17.87 24.10
C SER A 714 23.48 -19.35 24.30
N LYS A 715 22.60 -20.11 24.98
CA LYS A 715 22.78 -21.57 25.18
C LYS A 715 22.97 -22.26 23.82
N ASN A 716 24.18 -22.80 23.58
CA ASN A 716 24.54 -23.58 22.39
C ASN A 716 24.21 -22.92 21.02
N TYR A 717 24.16 -21.59 20.92
CA TYR A 717 23.84 -20.86 19.68
C TYR A 717 22.53 -21.32 19.00
N GLN A 718 21.52 -21.67 19.79
CA GLN A 718 20.21 -22.04 19.27
C GLN A 718 19.36 -20.79 18.97
N TRP A 719 18.70 -20.79 17.82
CA TRP A 719 17.86 -19.68 17.32
C TRP A 719 16.87 -19.14 18.37
N ASN A 720 16.13 -20.00 19.06
CA ASN A 720 15.13 -19.61 20.04
C ASN A 720 15.70 -19.05 21.36
N SER A 721 17.01 -19.10 21.58
CA SER A 721 17.65 -18.65 22.83
C SER A 721 18.12 -17.20 22.80
N ILE A 722 18.26 -16.62 21.60
CA ILE A 722 18.84 -15.27 21.44
C ILE A 722 17.93 -14.19 22.01
N GLU A 723 16.63 -14.27 21.78
CA GLU A 723 15.66 -13.29 22.29
C GLU A 723 15.67 -13.25 23.82
N SER A 724 15.69 -14.43 24.46
CA SER A 724 15.79 -14.53 25.93
C SER A 724 17.08 -13.90 26.45
N ALA A 725 18.22 -14.08 25.77
CA ALA A 725 19.48 -13.46 26.14
C ALA A 725 19.42 -11.92 26.00
N ILE A 726 18.85 -11.42 24.90
CA ILE A 726 18.62 -9.99 24.67
C ILE A 726 17.71 -9.39 25.76
N ILE A 727 16.61 -10.07 26.12
CA ILE A 727 15.69 -9.65 27.20
C ILE A 727 16.43 -9.56 28.54
N LEU A 728 17.24 -10.57 28.87
CA LEU A 728 18.02 -10.56 30.11
C LEU A 728 19.01 -9.38 30.14
N ILE A 729 19.71 -9.10 29.03
CA ILE A 729 20.60 -7.93 28.94
C ILE A 729 19.82 -6.62 29.07
N LYS A 730 18.64 -6.50 28.42
CA LYS A 730 17.73 -5.33 28.55
C LYS A 730 17.37 -5.10 30.01
N GLN A 731 16.98 -6.17 30.72
CA GLN A 731 16.59 -6.11 32.12
C GLN A 731 17.76 -5.65 33.00
N GLN A 732 18.94 -6.26 32.87
CA GLN A 732 20.13 -5.84 33.62
C GLN A 732 20.51 -4.37 33.37
N THR A 733 20.39 -3.91 32.12
CA THR A 733 20.67 -2.53 31.76
C THR A 733 19.64 -1.57 32.36
N ASN A 734 18.35 -1.90 32.29
CA ASN A 734 17.29 -1.09 32.88
C ASN A 734 17.40 -1.02 34.40
N ASP A 735 17.74 -2.13 35.06
CA ASP A 735 17.97 -2.18 36.50
C ASP A 735 19.12 -1.24 36.91
N ALA A 736 20.21 -1.21 36.13
CA ALA A 736 21.32 -0.28 36.34
C ALA A 736 20.90 1.18 36.17
N ILE A 737 20.11 1.49 35.12
CA ILE A 737 19.60 2.84 34.86
C ILE A 737 18.70 3.30 36.01
N LYS A 738 17.77 2.44 36.46
CA LYS A 738 16.91 2.69 37.61
C LYS A 738 17.73 2.99 38.86
N LEU A 739 18.71 2.14 39.18
CA LEU A 739 19.57 2.34 40.35
C LEU A 739 20.38 3.65 40.26
N ASN A 740 20.88 4.01 39.07
CA ASN A 740 21.57 5.27 38.85
C ASN A 740 20.69 6.50 39.16
N TYR A 741 19.43 6.49 38.72
CA TYR A 741 18.52 7.60 38.96
C TYR A 741 17.93 7.58 40.38
N ASP A 742 17.73 6.41 40.99
CA ASP A 742 17.42 6.29 42.42
C ASP A 742 18.53 6.94 43.28
N LEU A 743 19.80 6.70 42.92
CA LEU A 743 20.96 7.35 43.54
C LEU A 743 21.01 8.86 43.31
N PHE A 744 20.59 9.34 42.12
CA PHE A 744 20.46 10.78 41.87
C PHE A 744 19.42 11.41 42.79
N ILE A 745 18.24 10.80 42.93
CA ILE A 745 17.17 11.28 43.82
C ILE A 745 17.65 11.37 45.27
N ASP A 746 18.36 10.32 45.73
CA ASP A 746 18.84 10.26 47.10
C ASP A 746 19.89 11.32 47.40
N ASN A 747 20.81 11.57 46.46
CA ASN A 747 22.04 12.32 46.75
C ASN A 747 22.12 13.71 46.11
N ASN A 748 21.36 13.98 45.04
CA ASN A 748 21.48 15.22 44.27
C ASN A 748 20.23 16.11 44.40
N LEU A 749 19.08 15.58 44.82
CA LEU A 749 17.91 16.39 45.17
C LEU A 749 18.03 16.91 46.61
N ALA A 750 18.35 18.20 46.72
CA ALA A 750 18.73 18.86 47.95
C ALA A 750 17.55 19.30 48.83
N TYR A 751 16.59 18.40 49.07
CA TYR A 751 15.47 18.62 50.01
C TYR A 751 15.95 19.04 51.42
N PRO A 752 15.09 19.65 52.26
CA PRO A 752 15.44 20.09 53.61
C PRO A 752 16.09 18.98 54.46
N SER A 753 17.16 19.32 55.19
CA SER A 753 17.95 18.36 55.98
C SER A 753 17.70 18.41 57.49
N LYS A 754 16.70 19.18 57.95
CA LYS A 754 16.34 19.26 59.37
C LYS A 754 15.87 17.89 59.88
N SER A 755 16.32 17.50 61.08
CA SER A 755 16.10 16.14 61.62
C SER A 755 14.61 15.78 61.73
N ASN A 756 13.78 16.73 62.12
CA ASN A 756 12.32 16.60 62.24
C ASN A 756 11.59 16.44 60.89
N LEU A 757 12.24 16.71 59.76
CA LEU A 757 11.66 16.57 58.41
C LEU A 757 12.14 15.30 57.69
N SER A 758 13.11 14.57 58.24
CA SER A 758 13.78 13.48 57.52
C SER A 758 12.84 12.34 57.08
N SER A 759 11.82 12.01 57.88
CA SER A 759 10.81 11.00 57.53
C SER A 759 9.97 11.42 56.33
N LEU A 760 9.55 12.68 56.28
CA LEU A 760 8.77 13.26 55.18
C LEU A 760 9.58 13.29 53.90
N VAL A 761 10.82 13.76 53.96
CA VAL A 761 11.74 13.78 52.81
C VAL A 761 11.96 12.37 52.28
N SER A 762 12.10 11.37 53.16
CA SER A 762 12.27 9.97 52.76
C SER A 762 11.06 9.44 51.99
N GLU A 763 9.84 9.70 52.46
CA GLU A 763 8.62 9.28 51.77
C GLU A 763 8.39 10.03 50.45
N THR A 764 8.74 11.33 50.41
CA THR A 764 8.71 12.14 49.19
C THR A 764 9.68 11.61 48.13
N LYS A 765 10.94 11.36 48.50
CA LYS A 765 11.92 10.74 47.59
C LYS A 765 11.45 9.38 47.09
N LYS A 766 10.77 8.58 47.91
CA LYS A 766 10.18 7.30 47.51
C LYS A 766 9.05 7.47 46.48
N ARG A 767 8.17 8.47 46.63
CA ARG A 767 7.15 8.81 45.60
C ARG A 767 7.81 9.23 44.28
N ILE A 768 8.83 10.08 44.34
CA ILE A 768 9.57 10.52 43.14
C ILE A 768 10.21 9.33 42.42
N LYS A 769 10.82 8.38 43.15
CA LYS A 769 11.33 7.14 42.55
C LYS A 769 10.22 6.33 41.88
N MET A 770 9.07 6.19 42.54
CA MET A 770 7.92 5.50 41.97
C MET A 770 7.43 6.16 40.67
N HIS A 771 7.38 7.49 40.59
CA HIS A 771 6.92 8.23 39.42
C HIS A 771 7.93 8.26 38.28
N LEU A 772 9.22 8.46 38.57
CA LEU A 772 10.22 8.79 37.57
C LEU A 772 11.16 7.62 37.21
N THR A 773 11.41 6.67 38.13
CA THR A 773 12.45 5.64 37.92
C THR A 773 11.92 4.21 37.84
N SER A 774 10.73 3.91 38.38
CA SER A 774 10.18 2.54 38.46
C SER A 774 10.04 1.85 37.09
N GLY A 775 9.64 2.60 36.06
CA GLY A 775 9.47 2.12 34.68
C GLY A 775 10.57 2.57 33.72
N VAL A 776 11.71 3.08 34.21
CA VAL A 776 12.75 3.62 33.33
C VAL A 776 13.35 2.51 32.47
N THR A 777 13.54 2.83 31.19
CA THR A 777 14.22 1.94 30.25
C THR A 777 15.31 2.69 29.52
N ARG A 778 16.18 1.93 28.86
CA ARG A 778 17.21 2.44 27.93
C ARG A 778 16.68 3.49 26.93
N LYS A 779 15.45 3.30 26.43
CA LYS A 779 14.82 4.17 25.43
C LYS A 779 14.44 5.54 26.00
N ILE A 780 14.00 5.59 27.26
CA ILE A 780 13.49 6.81 27.90
C ILE A 780 14.44 7.39 28.96
N LYS A 781 15.67 6.85 29.07
CA LYS A 781 16.65 7.25 30.10
C LYS A 781 16.94 8.76 30.05
N ALA A 782 17.10 9.31 28.85
CA ALA A 782 17.42 10.72 28.64
C ALA A 782 16.28 11.65 29.10
N ASP A 783 15.02 11.25 28.89
CA ASP A 783 13.86 12.01 29.35
C ASP A 783 13.75 12.02 30.87
N VAL A 784 14.01 10.88 31.52
CA VAL A 784 14.05 10.78 32.98
C VAL A 784 15.18 11.64 33.56
N GLU A 785 16.36 11.59 32.94
CA GLU A 785 17.50 12.42 33.34
C GLU A 785 17.20 13.91 33.21
N LYS A 786 16.57 14.33 32.11
CA LYS A 786 16.11 15.71 31.92
C LYS A 786 15.13 16.13 33.01
N LYS A 787 14.09 15.34 33.28
CA LYS A 787 13.09 15.62 34.33
C LYS A 787 13.72 15.72 35.71
N LEU A 788 14.68 14.85 36.04
CA LEU A 788 15.38 14.89 37.32
C LEU A 788 16.28 16.11 37.46
N ASN A 789 16.97 16.53 36.39
CA ASN A 789 17.76 17.76 36.39
C ASN A 789 16.88 19.01 36.50
N GLU A 790 15.75 19.06 35.79
CA GLU A 790 14.76 20.13 35.93
C GLU A 790 14.20 20.20 37.36
N LEU A 791 13.83 19.05 37.94
CA LEU A 791 13.36 18.97 39.31
C LEU A 791 14.41 19.45 40.31
N LYS A 792 15.68 19.08 40.12
CA LYS A 792 16.80 19.59 40.93
C LYS A 792 16.84 21.12 40.89
N THR A 793 16.80 21.71 39.69
CA THR A 793 16.79 23.17 39.53
C THR A 793 15.59 23.80 40.22
N LYS A 794 14.39 23.21 40.09
CA LYS A 794 13.18 23.69 40.76
C LYS A 794 13.28 23.64 42.29
N ILE A 795 13.83 22.56 42.85
CA ILE A 795 14.07 22.45 44.30
C ILE A 795 15.08 23.52 44.77
N ASP A 796 16.18 23.71 44.03
CA ASP A 796 17.18 24.74 44.32
C ASP A 796 16.55 26.16 44.26
N MET A 797 15.66 26.40 43.30
CA MET A 797 14.87 27.63 43.19
C MET A 797 13.93 27.80 44.39
N VAL A 798 13.18 26.77 44.79
CA VAL A 798 12.31 26.83 45.96
C VAL A 798 13.11 27.20 47.21
N LYS A 799 14.25 26.55 47.45
CA LYS A 799 15.11 26.88 48.60
C LYS A 799 15.59 28.33 48.59
N THR A 800 15.96 28.84 47.42
CA THR A 800 16.37 30.23 47.26
C THR A 800 15.21 31.20 47.48
N LYS A 801 13.97 30.81 47.15
CA LYS A 801 12.77 31.61 47.42
C LYS A 801 12.39 31.56 48.91
N ILE A 802 12.47 30.38 49.54
CA ILE A 802 12.24 30.18 50.98
C ILE A 802 13.22 31.03 51.81
N SER A 803 14.51 31.06 51.46
CA SER A 803 15.50 31.85 52.21
C SER A 803 15.28 33.37 52.14
N LYS A 804 14.42 33.84 51.23
CA LYS A 804 14.01 35.24 51.09
C LYS A 804 12.66 35.54 51.77
N VAL A 805 11.96 34.54 52.29
CA VAL A 805 10.69 34.72 52.97
C VAL A 805 10.92 35.51 54.25
N LYS A 806 10.23 36.65 54.39
CA LYS A 806 10.26 37.47 55.61
C LYS A 806 9.14 37.05 56.56
N ASN A 807 9.44 36.95 57.85
CA ASN A 807 8.42 36.82 58.88
C ASN A 807 7.80 38.19 59.16
N ILE A 808 6.48 38.29 58.98
CA ILE A 808 5.71 39.54 59.14
C ILE A 808 5.06 39.67 60.53
N VAL A 809 5.05 38.59 61.31
CA VAL A 809 4.60 38.52 62.72
C VAL A 809 5.61 37.73 63.54
N GLN A 810 5.75 38.03 64.84
CA GLN A 810 6.72 37.35 65.72
C GLN A 810 6.31 35.90 66.07
N THR A 811 5.03 35.56 65.94
CA THR A 811 4.43 34.30 66.42
C THR A 811 4.41 33.16 65.39
N SER A 812 4.71 33.43 64.10
CA SER A 812 4.75 32.42 63.03
C SER A 812 6.07 32.53 62.27
N ASN A 813 6.73 31.39 62.09
CA ASN A 813 7.91 31.28 61.24
C ASN A 813 7.51 30.67 59.89
N LYS A 814 7.07 31.53 58.95
CA LYS A 814 6.58 31.07 57.64
C LYS A 814 7.65 30.36 56.82
N MET A 815 8.92 30.70 57.06
CA MET A 815 10.04 29.99 56.45
C MET A 815 10.04 28.51 56.86
N ASP A 816 9.84 28.19 58.14
CA ASP A 816 9.77 26.81 58.63
C ASP A 816 8.56 26.06 58.07
N GLU A 817 7.42 26.74 57.92
CA GLU A 817 6.22 26.16 57.30
C GLU A 817 6.47 25.77 55.84
N PHE A 818 7.07 26.66 55.03
CA PHE A 818 7.40 26.34 53.64
C PHE A 818 8.52 25.30 53.51
N GLU A 819 9.46 25.22 54.45
CA GLU A 819 10.42 24.12 54.50
C GLU A 819 9.75 22.78 54.81
N HIS A 820 8.76 22.77 55.72
CA HIS A 820 7.96 21.58 56.00
C HIS A 820 7.14 21.14 54.78
N GLU A 821 6.53 22.09 54.07
CA GLU A 821 5.78 21.83 52.84
C GLU A 821 6.69 21.32 51.71
N LEU A 822 7.88 21.92 51.54
CA LEU A 822 8.88 21.40 50.60
C LEU A 822 9.28 19.96 50.93
N ALA A 823 9.45 19.60 52.21
CA ALA A 823 9.80 18.23 52.60
C ALA A 823 8.76 17.18 52.16
N GLN A 824 7.51 17.59 51.93
CA GLN A 824 6.39 16.73 51.50
C GLN A 824 6.03 16.86 50.02
N THR A 825 6.59 17.85 49.32
CA THR A 825 6.25 18.16 47.93
C THR A 825 7.09 17.32 46.99
N ASP A 826 6.45 16.57 46.09
CA ASP A 826 7.13 15.74 45.08
C ASP A 826 7.28 16.44 43.72
N ASP A 827 7.71 15.69 42.71
CA ASP A 827 8.00 16.18 41.37
C ASP A 827 6.80 16.80 40.65
N GLN A 828 5.59 16.35 40.98
CA GLN A 828 4.36 16.80 40.35
C GLN A 828 3.83 18.11 40.93
N ASN A 829 4.17 18.41 42.19
CA ASN A 829 3.59 19.53 42.95
C ASN A 829 4.58 20.68 43.21
N ILE A 830 5.85 20.53 42.81
CA ILE A 830 6.89 21.53 43.09
C ILE A 830 6.58 22.91 42.50
N ASP A 831 5.93 22.97 41.33
CA ASP A 831 5.54 24.24 40.69
C ASP A 831 4.43 24.97 41.49
N ASN A 832 3.50 24.23 42.09
CA ASN A 832 2.45 24.79 42.94
C ASN A 832 3.06 25.45 44.18
N LEU A 833 4.06 24.80 44.79
CA LEU A 833 4.80 25.37 45.92
C LEU A 833 5.59 26.62 45.52
N ILE A 834 6.25 26.62 44.35
CA ILE A 834 6.92 27.82 43.80
C ILE A 834 5.92 28.97 43.68
N ALA A 835 4.77 28.73 43.04
CA ALA A 835 3.74 29.75 42.83
C ALA A 835 3.20 30.31 44.16
N LYS A 836 2.98 29.43 45.14
CA LYS A 836 2.52 29.81 46.49
C LYS A 836 3.52 30.71 47.21
N ILE A 837 4.81 30.37 47.20
CA ILE A 837 5.86 31.18 47.82
C ILE A 837 6.01 32.52 47.10
N ASP A 838 5.95 32.53 45.77
CA ASP A 838 6.04 33.77 44.98
C ASP A 838 4.88 34.72 45.28
N LYS A 839 3.65 34.19 45.36
CA LYS A 839 2.48 34.99 45.76
C LYS A 839 2.59 35.50 47.19
N TYR A 840 3.07 34.69 48.12
CA TYR A 840 3.31 35.14 49.49
C TYR A 840 4.33 36.29 49.55
N ASN A 841 5.47 36.15 48.86
CA ASN A 841 6.50 37.20 48.79
C ASN A 841 5.97 38.47 48.10
N HIS A 842 5.15 38.33 47.05
CA HIS A 842 4.50 39.45 46.39
C HIS A 842 3.50 40.17 47.32
N ALA A 843 2.71 39.41 48.09
CA ALA A 843 1.80 39.96 49.09
C ALA A 843 2.56 40.79 50.14
N ILE A 844 3.74 40.32 50.59
CA ILE A 844 4.61 41.10 51.48
C ILE A 844 5.04 42.42 50.82
N THR A 845 5.49 42.39 49.56
CA THR A 845 5.88 43.62 48.84
C THR A 845 4.72 44.60 48.70
N LEU A 846 3.50 44.14 48.43
CA LEU A 846 2.31 45.01 48.38
C LEU A 846 1.98 45.58 49.76
N LEU A 847 2.04 44.75 50.81
CA LEU A 847 1.78 45.16 52.18
C LEU A 847 2.80 46.23 52.67
N GLU A 848 4.05 46.18 52.21
CA GLU A 848 5.07 47.21 52.48
C GLU A 848 4.72 48.59 51.87
N GLN A 849 3.81 48.67 50.87
CA GLN A 849 3.34 49.95 50.31
C GLN A 849 2.41 50.72 51.26
N ILE A 850 1.77 50.03 52.20
CA ILE A 850 0.96 50.65 53.26
C ILE A 850 1.92 51.11 54.37
N LYS A 851 2.24 52.40 54.44
CA LYS A 851 3.24 52.91 55.40
C LYS A 851 2.76 52.87 56.85
N ASN A 852 1.50 53.25 57.11
CA ASN A 852 0.94 53.25 58.46
C ASN A 852 0.70 51.82 58.95
N ASP A 853 1.21 51.47 60.13
CA ASP A 853 1.08 50.10 60.66
C ASP A 853 -0.34 49.73 61.06
N THR A 854 -1.15 50.71 61.50
CA THR A 854 -2.55 50.48 61.92
C THR A 854 -3.39 49.94 60.76
N ASP A 855 -3.20 50.49 59.56
CA ASP A 855 -3.97 50.12 58.36
C ASP A 855 -3.63 48.73 57.80
N LYS A 856 -2.52 48.13 58.23
CA LYS A 856 -2.06 46.81 57.76
C LYS A 856 -1.98 45.73 58.84
N ILE A 857 -2.34 46.00 60.10
CA ILE A 857 -2.27 45.03 61.21
C ILE A 857 -3.09 43.76 60.93
N ASN A 858 -4.35 43.90 60.50
CA ASN A 858 -5.21 42.75 60.21
C ASN A 858 -4.74 42.00 58.96
N LEU A 859 -4.29 42.75 57.95
CA LEU A 859 -3.73 42.18 56.71
C LEU A 859 -2.45 41.37 56.97
N LYS A 860 -1.57 41.83 57.87
CA LYS A 860 -0.41 41.08 58.37
C LYS A 860 -0.84 39.77 59.03
N GLY A 861 -1.83 39.83 59.93
CA GLY A 861 -2.37 38.66 60.62
C GLY A 861 -2.97 37.63 59.65
N ASN A 862 -3.80 38.08 58.70
CA ASN A 862 -4.43 37.22 57.70
C ASN A 862 -3.38 36.59 56.77
N LEU A 863 -2.40 37.38 56.30
CA LEU A 863 -1.32 36.85 55.45
C LEU A 863 -0.47 35.82 56.20
N SER A 864 -0.15 36.06 57.47
CA SER A 864 0.63 35.11 58.28
C SER A 864 -0.09 33.77 58.48
N SER A 865 -1.42 33.82 58.65
CA SER A 865 -2.27 32.64 58.87
C SER A 865 -2.64 31.91 57.58
N ALA A 866 -2.47 32.54 56.41
CA ALA A 866 -2.82 31.96 55.12
C ALA A 866 -1.94 30.73 54.83
N SER A 867 -2.57 29.56 54.65
CA SER A 867 -1.89 28.28 54.44
C SER A 867 -2.10 27.73 53.03
N THR A 868 -2.93 28.37 52.19
CA THR A 868 -3.20 27.96 50.81
C THR A 868 -2.96 29.11 49.82
N LEU A 869 -2.79 28.79 48.54
CA LEU A 869 -2.61 29.78 47.48
C LEU A 869 -3.82 30.72 47.35
N ASP A 870 -5.04 30.18 47.48
CA ASP A 870 -6.27 30.98 47.38
C ASP A 870 -6.40 31.96 48.54
N GLN A 871 -6.13 31.51 49.78
CA GLN A 871 -6.10 32.40 50.93
C GLN A 871 -5.06 33.53 50.77
N ILE A 872 -3.88 33.24 50.21
CA ILE A 872 -2.89 34.27 49.92
C ILE A 872 -3.40 35.26 48.86
N ASN A 873 -4.05 34.77 47.79
CA ASN A 873 -4.64 35.62 46.76
C ASN A 873 -5.79 36.48 47.29
N ASP A 874 -6.64 35.94 48.16
CA ASP A 874 -7.69 36.70 48.84
C ASP A 874 -7.08 37.84 49.68
N VAL A 875 -6.02 37.55 50.45
CA VAL A 875 -5.32 38.59 51.21
C VAL A 875 -4.65 39.62 50.29
N ILE A 876 -4.07 39.22 49.14
CA ILE A 876 -3.56 40.16 48.12
C ILE A 876 -4.66 41.08 47.62
N ARG A 877 -5.86 40.55 47.35
CA ARG A 877 -7.02 41.36 46.94
C ARG A 877 -7.35 42.38 48.03
N ASP A 878 -7.42 41.95 49.28
CA ASP A 878 -7.74 42.84 50.41
C ASP A 878 -6.66 43.92 50.61
N ILE A 879 -5.38 43.58 50.45
CA ILE A 879 -4.28 44.56 50.47
C ILE A 879 -4.46 45.60 49.36
N ASN A 880 -4.75 45.18 48.13
CA ASN A 880 -4.95 46.09 47.00
C ASN A 880 -6.17 46.99 47.18
N VAL A 881 -7.27 46.46 47.72
CA VAL A 881 -8.45 47.25 48.10
C VAL A 881 -8.05 48.33 49.09
N LYS A 882 -7.33 47.96 50.17
CA LYS A 882 -6.88 48.90 51.19
C LYS A 882 -5.94 49.98 50.66
N ILE A 883 -5.00 49.62 49.77
CA ILE A 883 -4.12 50.59 49.08
C ILE A 883 -4.96 51.58 48.25
N SER A 884 -5.95 51.08 47.51
CA SER A 884 -6.85 51.92 46.72
C SER A 884 -7.65 52.88 47.60
N GLU A 885 -8.24 52.38 48.70
CA GLU A 885 -8.97 53.20 49.68
C GLU A 885 -8.10 54.33 50.24
N ILE A 886 -6.87 54.02 50.67
CA ILE A 886 -5.92 55.00 51.20
C ILE A 886 -5.54 56.04 50.14
N ASN A 887 -5.22 55.61 48.92
CA ASN A 887 -4.85 56.53 47.84
C ASN A 887 -6.02 57.44 47.45
N ASN A 888 -7.23 56.90 47.38
CA ASN A 888 -8.45 57.67 47.14
C ASN A 888 -8.71 58.67 48.28
N ALA A 889 -8.56 58.26 49.54
CA ALA A 889 -8.70 59.14 50.69
C ALA A 889 -7.65 60.26 50.70
N LYS A 890 -6.39 59.98 50.34
CA LYS A 890 -5.36 61.02 50.18
C LYS A 890 -5.75 62.06 49.12
N LEU A 891 -6.26 61.61 47.97
CA LEU A 891 -6.70 62.51 46.90
C LEU A 891 -7.94 63.31 47.32
N ARG A 892 -8.92 62.66 47.93
CA ARG A 892 -10.14 63.31 48.42
C ARG A 892 -9.84 64.32 49.52
N ALA A 893 -8.97 64.01 50.48
CA ALA A 893 -8.54 64.93 51.52
C ALA A 893 -7.85 66.16 50.92
N GLN A 894 -6.95 65.97 49.95
CA GLN A 894 -6.33 67.07 49.23
C GLN A 894 -7.38 67.95 48.52
N ASN A 895 -8.34 67.35 47.82
CA ASN A 895 -9.37 68.07 47.10
C ASN A 895 -10.32 68.82 48.06
N ALA A 896 -10.75 68.18 49.15
CA ALA A 896 -11.62 68.78 50.16
C ALA A 896 -10.94 69.99 50.79
N VAL A 897 -9.69 69.87 51.24
CA VAL A 897 -8.90 70.98 51.80
C VAL A 897 -8.69 72.10 50.76
N ASN A 898 -8.36 71.76 49.52
CA ASN A 898 -8.21 72.75 48.44
C ASN A 898 -9.52 73.51 48.15
N SER A 899 -10.66 72.84 48.35
CA SER A 899 -11.99 73.39 48.09
C SER A 899 -12.50 74.35 49.15
N ILE A 900 -11.82 74.45 50.30
CA ILE A 900 -12.08 75.49 51.30
C ILE A 900 -11.77 76.86 50.66
N PRO A 901 -12.75 77.78 50.60
CA PRO A 901 -12.56 79.11 50.00
C PRO A 901 -11.49 79.95 50.72
N ASP A 902 -10.72 80.73 49.96
CA ASP A 902 -9.66 81.62 50.46
C ASP A 902 -9.78 83.07 49.94
N LYS A 903 -10.87 83.38 49.23
CA LYS A 903 -11.19 84.73 48.77
C LYS A 903 -11.74 85.55 49.94
N TYR A 904 -11.20 86.77 50.10
CA TYR A 904 -11.59 87.84 51.04
C TYR A 904 -10.91 87.82 52.43
N ASN A 905 -10.52 89.02 52.90
CA ASN A 905 -9.95 89.26 54.23
C ASN A 905 -10.99 89.15 55.37
N THR A 906 -12.28 89.04 55.04
CA THR A 906 -13.39 88.97 56.01
C THR A 906 -13.59 87.57 56.62
N HIS A 907 -12.98 86.52 56.06
CA HIS A 907 -13.11 85.13 56.52
C HIS A 907 -11.77 84.51 56.94
N LYS A 908 -11.15 85.11 57.96
CA LYS A 908 -9.85 84.66 58.52
C LYS A 908 -9.88 83.20 59.01
N HIS A 909 -11.05 82.69 59.41
CA HIS A 909 -11.20 81.34 59.96
C HIS A 909 -10.99 80.23 58.92
N SER A 910 -11.77 80.22 57.83
CA SER A 910 -11.66 79.21 56.77
C SER A 910 -10.26 79.21 56.12
N LYS A 911 -9.66 80.39 55.97
CA LYS A 911 -8.27 80.54 55.49
C LYS A 911 -7.23 79.90 56.43
N ASN A 912 -7.36 80.09 57.74
CA ASN A 912 -6.47 79.47 58.73
C ASN A 912 -6.63 77.95 58.76
N LEU A 913 -7.87 77.45 58.73
CA LEU A 913 -8.15 76.00 58.67
C LEU A 913 -7.57 75.35 57.40
N LYS A 914 -7.72 76.00 56.24
CA LYS A 914 -7.11 75.54 54.99
C LYS A 914 -5.59 75.39 55.12
N GLN A 915 -4.91 76.34 55.77
CA GLN A 915 -3.47 76.27 56.00
C GLN A 915 -3.09 75.13 56.96
N GLU A 916 -3.82 74.98 58.06
CA GLU A 916 -3.60 73.91 59.04
C GLU A 916 -3.74 72.51 58.40
N TYR A 917 -4.83 72.27 57.68
CA TYR A 917 -5.06 70.99 57.00
C TYR A 917 -4.07 70.75 55.86
N THR A 918 -3.64 71.80 55.16
CA THR A 918 -2.57 71.70 54.14
C THR A 918 -1.25 71.26 54.79
N GLN A 919 -0.92 71.78 55.97
CA GLN A 919 0.28 71.39 56.71
C GLN A 919 0.21 69.93 57.18
N GLN A 920 -0.94 69.47 57.67
CA GLN A 920 -1.15 68.06 58.03
C GLN A 920 -0.98 67.13 56.81
N LEU A 921 -1.42 67.55 55.62
CA LEU A 921 -1.29 66.80 54.37
C LEU A 921 0.13 66.76 53.78
N MET A 922 1.10 67.54 54.28
CA MET A 922 2.50 67.46 53.82
C MET A 922 3.10 66.06 54.07
N ASN A 923 2.66 65.37 55.11
CA ASN A 923 3.06 64.01 55.45
C ASN A 923 1.93 62.99 55.20
N LYS A 924 1.05 63.23 54.22
CA LYS A 924 -0.15 62.42 53.94
C LYS A 924 0.10 60.93 53.74
N ASP A 925 1.31 60.52 53.38
CA ASP A 925 1.67 59.11 53.24
C ASP A 925 1.75 58.33 54.56
N ASN A 926 1.96 59.03 55.68
CA ASN A 926 2.07 58.42 57.00
C ASN A 926 0.76 58.50 57.82
N LEU A 927 -0.23 59.26 57.32
CA LEU A 927 -1.54 59.37 57.95
C LEU A 927 -2.32 58.06 57.78
N SER A 928 -3.04 57.65 58.82
CA SER A 928 -3.95 56.51 58.71
C SER A 928 -5.18 56.88 57.87
N LEU A 929 -5.87 55.87 57.34
CA LEU A 929 -7.11 56.08 56.61
C LEU A 929 -8.16 56.87 57.42
N ASP A 930 -8.27 56.58 58.72
CA ASP A 930 -9.21 57.27 59.61
C ASP A 930 -8.89 58.77 59.76
N VAL A 931 -7.61 59.12 59.85
CA VAL A 931 -7.18 60.53 59.93
C VAL A 931 -7.46 61.26 58.61
N LEU A 932 -7.24 60.62 57.47
CA LEU A 932 -7.56 61.18 56.15
C LEU A 932 -9.08 61.40 55.99
N ASN A 933 -9.90 60.43 56.42
CA ASN A 933 -11.37 60.55 56.36
C ASN A 933 -11.90 61.66 57.26
N LYS A 934 -11.32 61.83 58.46
CA LYS A 934 -11.66 62.94 59.34
C LYS A 934 -11.35 64.31 58.72
N LEU A 935 -10.15 64.47 58.13
CA LEU A 935 -9.77 65.68 57.41
C LEU A 935 -10.71 66.02 56.25
N ILE A 936 -11.20 65.01 55.51
CA ILE A 936 -12.21 65.19 54.45
C ILE A 936 -13.49 65.78 55.05
N ALA A 937 -14.04 65.15 56.08
CA ALA A 937 -15.31 65.57 56.69
C ALA A 937 -15.26 67.00 57.24
N ASP A 938 -14.18 67.34 57.95
CA ASP A 938 -14.00 68.67 58.53
C ASP A 938 -13.86 69.75 57.44
N ALA A 939 -13.09 69.47 56.38
CA ALA A 939 -12.91 70.40 55.26
C ALA A 939 -14.18 70.61 54.42
N GLU A 940 -14.95 69.54 54.18
CA GLU A 940 -16.24 69.62 53.46
C GLU A 940 -17.30 70.41 54.25
N LEU A 941 -17.34 70.24 55.58
CA LEU A 941 -18.26 70.99 56.44
C LEU A 941 -17.95 72.50 56.43
N GLU A 942 -16.67 72.88 56.50
CA GLU A 942 -16.27 74.28 56.48
C GLU A 942 -16.60 74.96 55.15
N LYS A 943 -16.42 74.25 54.03
CA LYS A 943 -16.89 74.72 52.72
C LYS A 943 -18.41 74.96 52.72
N TYR A 944 -19.19 74.05 53.32
CA TYR A 944 -20.65 74.17 53.36
C TYR A 944 -21.14 75.35 54.21
N ARG A 945 -20.45 75.67 55.32
CA ARG A 945 -20.71 76.88 56.10
C ARG A 945 -20.51 78.13 55.27
N PHE A 946 -19.41 78.19 54.50
CA PHE A 946 -19.14 79.30 53.60
C PHE A 946 -20.25 79.48 52.55
N GLU A 947 -20.64 78.41 51.84
CA GLU A 947 -21.73 78.47 50.84
C GLU A 947 -23.07 78.89 51.47
N THR A 948 -23.32 78.48 52.71
CA THR A 948 -24.54 78.88 53.42
C THR A 948 -24.53 80.36 53.74
N GLN A 949 -23.37 80.94 54.05
CA GLN A 949 -23.24 82.37 54.31
C GLN A 949 -23.64 83.20 53.08
N ASP A 950 -23.10 82.88 51.90
CA ASP A 950 -23.47 83.51 50.63
C ASP A 950 -24.98 83.39 50.36
N TRP A 951 -25.58 82.27 50.75
CA TRP A 951 -27.01 82.03 50.59
C TRP A 951 -27.87 82.90 51.52
N ILE A 952 -27.43 83.20 52.74
CA ILE A 952 -28.13 84.13 53.66
C ILE A 952 -28.16 85.53 53.06
N ASP A 953 -27.00 86.01 52.58
CA ASP A 953 -26.85 87.34 51.97
C ASP A 953 -27.75 87.53 50.72
N ALA A 954 -28.07 86.44 50.01
CA ALA A 954 -28.98 86.48 48.86
C ALA A 954 -30.48 86.53 49.25
N LYS A 955 -30.84 86.20 50.49
CA LYS A 955 -32.24 85.99 50.92
C LYS A 955 -32.80 87.14 51.75
N LEU A 956 -32.02 87.66 52.69
CA LEU A 956 -32.41 88.73 53.61
C LEU A 956 -31.57 89.98 53.33
N ASP A 957 -32.13 91.17 53.57
CA ASP A 957 -31.37 92.41 53.43
C ASP A 957 -30.28 92.49 54.53
N LYS A 958 -29.16 93.14 54.21
CA LYS A 958 -28.01 93.32 55.10
C LYS A 958 -28.34 94.09 56.37
N TYR A 959 -29.41 94.90 56.33
CA TYR A 959 -29.91 95.66 57.48
C TYR A 959 -30.97 94.92 58.29
N ASN A 960 -31.30 93.67 57.94
CA ASN A 960 -32.17 92.82 58.72
C ASN A 960 -31.46 92.31 59.99
N ASN A 961 -31.89 92.80 61.16
CA ASN A 961 -31.28 92.47 62.45
C ASN A 961 -31.28 90.95 62.75
N LYS A 962 -32.30 90.22 62.30
CA LYS A 962 -32.37 88.76 62.50
C LYS A 962 -31.48 88.01 61.51
N GLY A 963 -31.37 88.48 60.28
CA GLY A 963 -30.38 88.01 59.31
C GLY A 963 -28.94 88.12 59.83
N LEU A 964 -28.58 89.25 60.45
CA LEU A 964 -27.25 89.47 61.05
C LEU A 964 -26.96 88.51 62.22
N ASN A 965 -27.95 88.23 63.06
CA ASN A 965 -27.79 87.28 64.17
C ASN A 965 -27.58 85.84 63.67
N LEU A 966 -28.31 85.43 62.63
CA LEU A 966 -28.16 84.11 62.00
C LEU A 966 -26.80 83.95 61.30
N TYR A 967 -26.32 85.01 60.65
CA TYR A 967 -24.97 85.09 60.10
C TYR A 967 -23.89 84.90 61.18
N ASN A 968 -24.04 85.54 62.34
CA ASN A 968 -23.10 85.39 63.45
C ASN A 968 -23.11 83.98 64.06
N LYS A 969 -24.29 83.36 64.16
CA LYS A 969 -24.47 81.97 64.63
C LYS A 969 -23.81 80.95 63.68
N LEU A 970 -23.91 81.17 62.37
CA LEU A 970 -23.25 80.33 61.35
C LEU A 970 -21.71 80.32 61.49
N ASN A 971 -21.13 81.47 61.85
CA ASN A 971 -19.68 81.66 61.95
C ASN A 971 -19.05 81.16 63.27
N HIS A 972 -19.82 80.57 64.20
CA HIS A 972 -19.31 79.96 65.42
C HIS A 972 -19.33 78.43 65.32
N ASN A 973 -18.14 77.81 65.32
CA ASN A 973 -17.97 76.37 65.12
C ASN A 973 -18.75 75.51 66.11
N ASP A 974 -18.83 75.94 67.37
CA ASP A 974 -19.51 75.22 68.44
C ASP A 974 -21.04 75.24 68.29
N GLN A 975 -21.55 76.20 67.52
CA GLN A 975 -22.98 76.38 67.25
C GLN A 975 -23.40 75.72 65.94
N THR A 976 -22.45 75.44 65.04
CA THR A 976 -22.70 74.73 63.79
C THR A 976 -21.80 73.49 63.59
N PRO A 977 -21.61 72.60 64.58
CA PRO A 977 -20.61 71.52 64.52
C PRO A 977 -20.91 70.45 63.46
N THR A 978 -22.12 70.45 62.88
CA THR A 978 -22.56 69.48 61.89
C THR A 978 -23.27 70.15 60.72
N ARG A 979 -23.39 69.44 59.60
CA ARG A 979 -24.18 69.89 58.46
C ARG A 979 -25.63 70.21 58.84
N ASP A 980 -26.25 69.37 59.68
CA ASP A 980 -27.62 69.56 60.15
C ASP A 980 -27.80 70.87 60.92
N SER A 981 -26.81 71.26 61.74
CA SER A 981 -26.84 72.53 62.46
C SER A 981 -26.68 73.76 61.55
N VAL A 982 -25.99 73.61 60.42
CA VAL A 982 -25.94 74.64 59.36
C VAL A 982 -27.28 74.72 58.60
N ASP A 983 -27.90 73.57 58.31
CA ASP A 983 -29.21 73.51 57.66
C ASP A 983 -30.33 74.14 58.53
N GLN A 984 -30.20 74.03 59.85
CA GLN A 984 -31.11 74.71 60.78
C GLN A 984 -31.07 76.23 60.63
N ILE A 985 -29.89 76.82 60.37
CA ILE A 985 -29.77 78.26 60.08
C ILE A 985 -30.53 78.63 58.81
N ARG A 986 -30.46 77.80 57.76
CA ARG A 986 -31.19 78.05 56.51
C ARG A 986 -32.70 78.09 56.72
N LYS A 987 -33.24 77.16 57.53
CA LYS A 987 -34.66 77.16 57.92
C LYS A 987 -35.06 78.43 58.69
N GLU A 988 -34.21 78.90 59.59
CA GLU A 988 -34.47 80.13 60.36
C GLU A 988 -34.51 81.39 59.46
N VAL A 989 -33.68 81.44 58.40
CA VAL A 989 -33.72 82.52 57.40
C VAL A 989 -35.00 82.46 56.55
N GLU A 990 -35.41 81.27 56.10
CA GLU A 990 -36.65 81.11 55.34
C GLU A 990 -37.87 81.55 56.16
N ALA A 991 -37.91 81.20 57.46
CA ALA A 991 -38.98 81.61 58.35
C ALA A 991 -39.06 83.14 58.51
N GLU A 992 -37.92 83.84 58.51
CA GLU A 992 -37.89 85.30 58.59
C GLU A 992 -38.43 85.95 57.31
N LEU A 993 -38.07 85.42 56.14
CA LEU A 993 -38.60 85.91 54.88
C LEU A 993 -40.13 85.76 54.79
N GLU A 994 -40.67 84.63 55.27
CA GLU A 994 -42.11 84.40 55.31
C GLU A 994 -42.83 85.34 56.29
N HIS A 995 -42.19 85.71 57.40
CA HIS A 995 -42.73 86.74 58.30
C HIS A 995 -42.91 88.08 57.59
N ILE A 996 -41.89 88.54 56.85
CA ILE A 996 -41.93 89.81 56.12
C ILE A 996 -43.04 89.82 55.05
N LYS A 997 -43.18 88.72 54.29
CA LYS A 997 -44.26 88.57 53.30
C LYS A 997 -45.64 88.74 53.93
N LYS A 998 -45.83 88.19 55.12
CA LYS A 998 -47.10 88.27 55.85
C LYS A 998 -47.42 89.70 56.26
N ASP A 999 -46.48 90.42 56.86
CA ASP A 999 -46.67 91.80 57.33
C ASP A 999 -47.08 92.74 56.18
N ILE A 1000 -46.49 92.57 55.00
CA ILE A 1000 -46.82 93.35 53.81
C ILE A 1000 -48.20 92.98 53.27
N THR A 1001 -48.54 91.69 53.23
CA THR A 1001 -49.88 91.22 52.81
C THR A 1001 -50.99 91.85 53.64
N ASP A 1002 -50.83 91.88 54.96
CA ASP A 1002 -51.82 92.45 55.89
C ASP A 1002 -51.99 93.98 55.70
N ARG A 1003 -50.90 94.68 55.38
CA ARG A 1003 -50.93 96.11 55.05
C ARG A 1003 -51.72 96.39 53.78
N VAL A 1004 -51.45 95.65 52.71
CA VAL A 1004 -52.15 95.79 51.41
C VAL A 1004 -53.65 95.57 51.56
N ARG A 1005 -54.05 94.55 52.35
CA ARG A 1005 -55.45 94.27 52.65
C ARG A 1005 -56.17 95.48 53.23
N THR A 1006 -55.57 96.07 54.27
CA THR A 1006 -56.13 97.19 55.02
C THR A 1006 -56.30 98.41 54.12
N GLU A 1007 -55.25 98.76 53.36
CA GLU A 1007 -55.29 99.93 52.50
C GLU A 1007 -56.31 99.79 51.37
N LEU A 1008 -56.42 98.61 50.75
CA LEU A 1008 -57.33 98.35 49.63
C LEU A 1008 -58.80 98.27 50.05
N PHE A 1009 -59.12 97.54 51.12
CA PHE A 1009 -60.52 97.30 51.49
C PHE A 1009 -61.11 98.34 52.43
N ASP A 1010 -60.31 98.91 53.33
CA ASP A 1010 -60.82 99.83 54.35
C ASP A 1010 -60.62 101.28 53.91
N ASN A 1011 -59.40 101.65 53.49
CA ASN A 1011 -59.08 103.06 53.21
C ASN A 1011 -59.57 103.53 51.83
N ALA A 1012 -59.37 102.75 50.77
CA ALA A 1012 -59.81 103.14 49.43
C ALA A 1012 -61.34 103.22 49.29
N THR A 1013 -62.08 102.37 50.03
CA THR A 1013 -63.55 102.31 49.96
C THR A 1013 -64.24 103.41 50.77
N ALA A 1014 -63.63 103.87 51.86
CA ALA A 1014 -64.21 104.87 52.74
C ALA A 1014 -64.34 106.27 52.10
N LEU A 1015 -63.47 106.59 51.14
CA LEU A 1015 -63.36 107.93 50.56
C LEU A 1015 -64.40 108.23 49.46
N TYR A 1016 -64.98 107.21 48.81
CA TYR A 1016 -66.03 107.38 47.79
C TYR A 1016 -67.17 106.37 47.97
N ARG A 1017 -68.23 106.80 48.67
CA ARG A 1017 -69.35 105.93 49.04
C ARG A 1017 -70.25 105.56 47.87
N ARG A 1018 -70.73 104.31 47.93
CA ARG A 1018 -71.76 103.68 47.10
C ARG A 1018 -73.09 104.45 47.17
N ILE A 1019 -73.82 104.53 46.07
CA ILE A 1019 -75.23 104.95 46.03
C ILE A 1019 -76.11 103.70 45.90
N ASP A 1020 -76.18 102.83 46.91
CA ASP A 1020 -77.24 101.79 47.11
C ASP A 1020 -77.18 101.10 48.51
N ARG A 1021 -78.30 100.48 48.95
CA ARG A 1021 -78.71 100.07 50.32
C ARG A 1021 -78.18 98.74 50.91
N ASN A 1022 -77.25 98.01 50.27
CA ASN A 1022 -76.88 96.62 50.68
C ASN A 1022 -75.53 96.43 51.44
N ASP A 1023 -75.01 97.46 52.13
CA ASP A 1023 -73.94 97.41 53.17
C ASP A 1023 -72.57 96.70 52.88
N LYS A 1024 -72.32 96.16 51.68
CA LYS A 1024 -70.96 95.79 51.22
C LYS A 1024 -70.20 97.03 50.73
N ARG A 1025 -69.03 97.33 51.34
CA ARG A 1025 -68.23 98.55 51.09
C ARG A 1025 -67.18 98.43 49.97
N HIS A 1026 -66.61 97.24 49.73
CA HIS A 1026 -65.62 96.98 48.66
C HIS A 1026 -66.28 96.37 47.41
N VAL A 1027 -65.60 96.45 46.26
CA VAL A 1027 -66.04 95.81 45.00
C VAL A 1027 -65.30 94.49 44.74
N TYR A 1028 -65.85 93.63 43.89
CA TYR A 1028 -65.25 92.33 43.56
C TYR A 1028 -63.85 92.43 42.91
N ALA A 1029 -63.62 93.47 42.09
CA ALA A 1029 -62.31 93.72 41.49
C ALA A 1029 -61.21 93.94 42.54
N GLU A 1030 -61.52 94.62 43.64
CA GLU A 1030 -60.59 94.81 44.76
C GLU A 1030 -60.28 93.47 45.45
N GLN A 1031 -61.27 92.59 45.59
CA GLN A 1031 -61.05 91.25 46.13
C GLN A 1031 -60.09 90.45 45.24
N SER A 1032 -60.27 90.52 43.92
CA SER A 1032 -59.39 89.89 42.95
C SER A 1032 -57.97 90.48 42.98
N TYR A 1033 -57.83 91.79 43.12
CA TYR A 1033 -56.52 92.46 43.24
C TYR A 1033 -55.77 92.02 44.49
N TYR A 1034 -56.47 91.90 45.63
CA TYR A 1034 -55.88 91.42 46.88
C TYR A 1034 -55.45 89.95 46.79
N GLU A 1035 -56.29 89.06 46.25
CA GLU A 1035 -55.92 87.65 46.08
C GLU A 1035 -54.74 87.47 45.12
N TRP A 1036 -54.68 88.27 44.04
CA TRP A 1036 -53.51 88.30 43.16
C TRP A 1036 -52.24 88.67 43.96
N PHE A 1037 -52.29 89.74 44.75
CA PHE A 1037 -51.14 90.17 45.53
C PHE A 1037 -50.67 89.11 46.51
N LYS A 1038 -51.62 88.46 47.20
CA LYS A 1038 -51.37 87.36 48.14
C LYS A 1038 -50.72 86.14 47.48
N GLU A 1039 -51.01 85.85 46.21
CA GLU A 1039 -50.35 84.78 45.46
C GLU A 1039 -48.98 85.19 44.91
N GLU A 1040 -48.82 86.43 44.45
CA GLU A 1040 -47.53 86.90 43.93
C GLU A 1040 -46.49 87.11 45.02
N ILE A 1041 -46.90 87.54 46.22
CA ILE A 1041 -45.96 87.79 47.33
C ILE A 1041 -45.33 86.50 47.85
N LYS A 1042 -46.08 85.38 47.84
CA LYS A 1042 -45.55 84.05 48.17
C LYS A 1042 -44.39 83.65 47.27
N LYS A 1043 -44.42 84.05 46.00
CA LYS A 1043 -43.41 83.68 44.98
C LYS A 1043 -42.09 84.44 45.13
N GLN A 1044 -42.06 85.51 45.92
CA GLN A 1044 -40.88 86.36 45.97
C GLN A 1044 -39.74 85.68 46.75
N PRO A 1045 -38.53 85.56 46.16
CA PRO A 1045 -37.47 84.73 46.71
C PRO A 1045 -36.64 85.42 47.79
N SER A 1046 -36.77 86.75 47.95
CA SER A 1046 -35.99 87.56 48.86
C SER A 1046 -36.78 88.76 49.37
N GLU A 1047 -36.34 89.31 50.49
CA GLU A 1047 -36.93 90.50 51.12
C GLU A 1047 -37.01 91.69 50.15
N MET A 1048 -35.95 91.94 49.39
CA MET A 1048 -35.91 93.00 48.37
C MET A 1048 -37.02 92.84 47.33
N LYS A 1049 -37.25 91.61 46.84
CA LYS A 1049 -38.27 91.33 45.82
C LYS A 1049 -39.69 91.41 46.36
N VAL A 1050 -39.89 91.06 47.63
CA VAL A 1050 -41.16 91.28 48.33
C VAL A 1050 -41.51 92.77 48.37
N ASN A 1051 -40.54 93.63 48.74
CA ASN A 1051 -40.73 95.07 48.82
C ASN A 1051 -41.02 95.70 47.43
N GLU A 1052 -40.30 95.28 46.37
CA GLU A 1052 -40.57 95.75 45.00
C GLU A 1052 -42.02 95.46 44.55
N LEU A 1053 -42.56 94.29 44.92
CA LEU A 1053 -43.92 93.90 44.57
C LEU A 1053 -44.98 94.78 45.25
N GLU A 1054 -44.78 95.17 46.51
CA GLU A 1054 -45.70 96.06 47.25
C GLU A 1054 -45.85 97.42 46.54
N TYR A 1055 -44.74 98.06 46.18
CA TYR A 1055 -44.79 99.34 45.46
C TYR A 1055 -45.39 99.23 44.07
N LYS A 1056 -45.17 98.10 43.38
CA LYS A 1056 -45.83 97.82 42.11
C LYS A 1056 -47.35 97.76 42.28
N PHE A 1057 -47.84 97.08 43.32
CA PHE A 1057 -49.26 96.98 43.60
C PHE A 1057 -49.90 98.35 43.89
N ILE A 1058 -49.26 99.15 44.75
CA ILE A 1058 -49.71 100.51 45.12
C ILE A 1058 -49.96 101.38 43.88
N THR A 1059 -49.04 101.31 42.92
CA THR A 1059 -49.01 102.26 41.80
C THR A 1059 -49.78 101.80 40.57
N GLU A 1060 -50.29 100.56 40.58
CA GLU A 1060 -51.05 99.96 39.49
C GLU A 1060 -52.48 99.65 39.93
N ARG A 1061 -52.70 98.48 40.56
CA ARG A 1061 -54.05 97.97 40.88
C ARG A 1061 -54.76 98.81 41.93
N TYR A 1062 -54.04 99.25 42.95
CA TYR A 1062 -54.61 100.12 43.97
C TYR A 1062 -55.03 101.47 43.38
N ALA A 1063 -54.11 102.13 42.65
CA ALA A 1063 -54.36 103.41 42.00
C ALA A 1063 -55.55 103.35 41.02
N GLU A 1064 -55.66 102.29 40.23
CA GLU A 1064 -56.74 102.12 39.26
C GLU A 1064 -58.10 101.94 39.95
N SER A 1065 -58.16 101.20 41.06
CA SER A 1065 -59.41 101.06 41.83
C SER A 1065 -59.95 102.42 42.31
N VAL A 1066 -59.05 103.23 42.87
CA VAL A 1066 -59.36 104.59 43.34
C VAL A 1066 -59.79 105.49 42.16
N ARG A 1067 -59.13 105.35 41.01
CA ARG A 1067 -59.39 106.12 39.78
C ARG A 1067 -60.78 105.87 39.21
N ILE A 1068 -61.19 104.62 39.01
CA ILE A 1068 -62.48 104.27 38.39
C ILE A 1068 -63.64 104.80 39.24
N ARG A 1069 -63.55 104.68 40.56
CA ARG A 1069 -64.55 105.21 41.50
C ARG A 1069 -64.69 106.72 41.36
N ALA A 1070 -63.57 107.44 41.37
CA ALA A 1070 -63.55 108.90 41.20
C ALA A 1070 -64.12 109.34 39.83
N PHE A 1071 -63.80 108.60 38.78
CA PHE A 1071 -64.32 108.84 37.44
C PHE A 1071 -65.86 108.67 37.36
N LEU A 1072 -66.40 107.55 37.85
CA LEU A 1072 -67.84 107.28 37.79
C LEU A 1072 -68.65 108.36 38.53
N VAL A 1073 -68.16 108.81 39.69
CA VAL A 1073 -68.76 109.91 40.45
C VAL A 1073 -68.75 111.20 39.63
N SER A 1074 -67.59 111.54 39.05
CA SER A 1074 -67.44 112.77 38.26
C SER A 1074 -68.32 112.75 37.00
N PHE A 1075 -68.42 111.60 36.33
CA PHE A 1075 -69.18 111.46 35.10
C PHE A 1075 -70.68 111.51 35.32
N GLN A 1076 -71.17 110.83 36.37
CA GLN A 1076 -72.56 110.96 36.79
C GLN A 1076 -72.90 112.42 37.10
N TYR A 1077 -72.05 113.10 37.88
CA TYR A 1077 -72.26 114.51 38.24
C TYR A 1077 -72.33 115.41 36.99
N ASN A 1078 -71.38 115.25 36.06
CA ASN A 1078 -71.31 116.08 34.85
C ASN A 1078 -72.50 115.85 33.89
N ILE A 1079 -73.05 114.62 33.83
CA ILE A 1079 -74.29 114.36 33.07
C ILE A 1079 -75.50 114.98 33.76
N GLU A 1080 -75.61 114.88 35.08
CA GLU A 1080 -76.71 115.47 35.87
C GLU A 1080 -76.79 117.00 35.73
N HIS A 1081 -75.66 117.67 35.56
CA HIS A 1081 -75.58 119.14 35.57
C HIS A 1081 -75.31 119.76 34.19
N SER A 1082 -75.41 118.98 33.12
CA SER A 1082 -75.22 119.49 31.76
C SER A 1082 -76.50 120.15 31.21
N ASN A 1083 -76.38 121.41 30.79
CA ASN A 1083 -77.49 122.18 30.23
C ASN A 1083 -78.08 121.55 28.95
N GLU A 1084 -77.28 120.85 28.16
CA GLU A 1084 -77.69 120.17 26.93
C GLU A 1084 -78.72 119.05 27.19
N PHE A 1085 -78.73 118.50 28.41
CA PHE A 1085 -79.67 117.46 28.83
C PHE A 1085 -80.92 118.02 29.53
N ASN A 1086 -80.98 119.32 29.83
CA ASN A 1086 -82.11 119.93 30.54
C ASN A 1086 -83.38 119.98 29.68
N ALA A 1087 -83.24 120.01 28.35
CA ALA A 1087 -84.37 120.01 27.41
C ALA A 1087 -85.01 118.61 27.19
N ASN A 1088 -84.37 117.52 27.65
CA ASN A 1088 -84.89 116.14 27.49
C ASN A 1088 -84.62 115.29 28.75
N GLN A 1089 -85.50 115.44 29.76
CA GLN A 1089 -85.38 114.80 31.07
C GLN A 1089 -85.45 113.26 31.04
N GLU A 1090 -86.18 112.68 30.08
CA GLU A 1090 -86.30 111.24 29.93
C GLU A 1090 -84.96 110.63 29.47
N LEU A 1091 -84.33 111.22 28.44
CA LEU A 1091 -83.04 110.76 27.96
C LEU A 1091 -81.95 110.88 29.04
N ARG A 1092 -81.94 111.99 29.79
CA ARG A 1092 -81.03 112.18 30.92
C ARG A 1092 -81.21 111.10 31.98
N SER A 1093 -82.44 110.78 32.35
CA SER A 1093 -82.74 109.75 33.36
C SER A 1093 -82.34 108.35 32.89
N ASN A 1094 -82.57 108.04 31.62
CA ASN A 1094 -82.15 106.77 31.00
C ASN A 1094 -80.64 106.60 31.01
N ILE A 1095 -79.90 107.65 30.61
CA ILE A 1095 -78.44 107.64 30.67
C ILE A 1095 -77.94 107.47 32.09
N LEU A 1096 -78.46 108.24 33.06
CA LEU A 1096 -78.04 108.15 34.46
C LEU A 1096 -78.35 106.78 35.07
N ASN A 1097 -79.46 106.16 34.69
CA ASN A 1097 -79.79 104.80 35.09
C ASN A 1097 -78.80 103.79 34.51
N GLU A 1098 -78.37 103.93 33.26
CA GLU A 1098 -77.36 103.03 32.69
C GLU A 1098 -75.99 103.19 33.37
N ILE A 1099 -75.59 104.42 33.71
CA ILE A 1099 -74.36 104.68 34.49
C ILE A 1099 -74.45 104.00 35.86
N LYS A 1100 -75.58 104.13 36.56
CA LYS A 1100 -75.83 103.48 37.86
C LYS A 1100 -75.89 101.97 37.75
N LYS A 1101 -76.46 101.43 36.67
CA LYS A 1101 -76.51 100.01 36.38
C LYS A 1101 -75.11 99.45 36.18
N TYR A 1102 -74.27 100.09 35.37
CA TYR A 1102 -72.87 99.67 35.22
C TYR A 1102 -72.12 99.73 36.56
N ALA A 1103 -72.31 100.80 37.34
CA ALA A 1103 -71.72 100.90 38.67
C ALA A 1103 -72.19 99.77 39.60
N THR A 1104 -73.43 99.31 39.46
CA THR A 1104 -73.98 98.17 40.22
C THR A 1104 -73.42 96.84 39.73
N GLU A 1105 -73.29 96.63 38.40
CA GLU A 1105 -72.64 95.46 37.81
C GLU A 1105 -71.18 95.36 38.26
N TYR A 1106 -70.46 96.48 38.31
CA TYR A 1106 -69.12 96.56 38.88
C TYR A 1106 -69.02 96.08 40.33
N GLN A 1107 -70.09 96.29 41.09
CA GLN A 1107 -70.10 95.96 42.51
C GLN A 1107 -70.66 94.55 42.81
N THR A 1108 -71.34 93.90 41.86
CA THR A 1108 -72.14 92.68 42.14
C THR A 1108 -71.82 91.48 41.26
N ASN A 1109 -71.14 91.65 40.13
CA ASN A 1109 -70.95 90.56 39.19
C ASN A 1109 -69.64 89.78 39.46
N ASP A 1110 -69.76 88.62 40.10
CA ASP A 1110 -68.66 87.68 40.37
C ASP A 1110 -68.20 86.90 39.11
N SER A 1111 -68.90 87.04 37.97
CA SER A 1111 -68.84 86.05 36.86
C SER A 1111 -68.07 86.47 35.60
N ARG A 1112 -67.32 87.57 35.63
CA ARG A 1112 -66.45 87.97 34.51
C ARG A 1112 -65.05 87.34 34.67
N ASP A 1113 -64.77 86.32 33.87
CA ASP A 1113 -63.54 85.49 33.88
C ASP A 1113 -62.24 86.25 33.47
N ASP A 1114 -62.34 87.51 33.08
CA ASP A 1114 -61.24 88.41 32.77
C ASP A 1114 -60.59 88.99 34.04
N LYS A 1115 -59.90 88.12 34.77
CA LYS A 1115 -59.21 88.37 36.06
C LYS A 1115 -58.13 89.47 36.07
N PHE A 1116 -57.92 90.23 35.00
CA PHE A 1116 -56.89 91.27 34.97
C PHE A 1116 -57.31 92.65 34.46
N ASP A 1117 -58.44 92.83 33.75
CA ASP A 1117 -58.74 94.12 33.10
C ASP A 1117 -60.21 94.59 33.24
N GLY A 1118 -61.06 93.84 33.94
CA GLY A 1118 -62.52 93.94 33.78
C GLY A 1118 -63.25 95.23 34.20
N PHE A 1119 -62.59 96.28 34.68
CA PHE A 1119 -63.28 97.50 35.14
C PHE A 1119 -62.60 98.83 34.86
N THR A 1120 -61.74 98.93 33.84
CA THR A 1120 -61.13 100.22 33.50
C THR A 1120 -62.19 101.27 33.11
N ILE A 1121 -61.80 102.56 33.16
CA ILE A 1121 -62.61 103.67 32.63
C ILE A 1121 -63.05 103.42 31.17
N TYR A 1122 -62.25 102.66 30.41
CA TYR A 1122 -62.51 102.37 29.00
C TYR A 1122 -63.48 101.21 28.79
N ASP A 1123 -63.45 100.19 29.65
CA ASP A 1123 -64.47 99.14 29.61
C ASP A 1123 -65.85 99.70 29.92
N PHE A 1124 -65.91 100.65 30.85
CA PHE A 1124 -67.11 101.44 31.08
C PHE A 1124 -67.52 102.19 29.81
N TRP A 1125 -66.61 102.93 29.17
CA TRP A 1125 -66.94 103.65 27.94
C TRP A 1125 -67.44 102.74 26.83
N ARG A 1126 -66.79 101.60 26.59
CA ARG A 1126 -67.16 100.63 25.55
C ARG A 1126 -68.58 100.12 25.77
N THR A 1127 -68.88 99.68 26.99
CA THR A 1127 -70.21 99.16 27.36
C THR A 1127 -71.27 100.24 27.26
N PHE A 1128 -70.98 101.42 27.81
CA PHE A 1128 -71.88 102.56 27.80
C PHE A 1128 -72.14 103.10 26.39
N ASN A 1129 -71.13 103.15 25.53
CA ASN A 1129 -71.27 103.59 24.14
C ASN A 1129 -72.06 102.59 23.27
N LEU A 1130 -72.02 101.28 23.56
CA LEU A 1130 -72.94 100.31 22.95
C LEU A 1130 -74.40 100.61 23.31
N TYR A 1131 -74.67 100.94 24.57
CA TYR A 1131 -75.99 101.41 25.00
C TYR A 1131 -76.41 102.69 24.26
N LEU A 1132 -75.53 103.69 24.15
CA LEU A 1132 -75.80 104.92 23.40
C LEU A 1132 -76.09 104.65 21.91
N ARG A 1133 -75.36 103.71 21.28
CA ARG A 1133 -75.60 103.31 19.89
C ARG A 1133 -76.98 102.68 19.70
N ASN A 1134 -77.46 101.89 20.66
CA ASN A 1134 -78.82 101.35 20.61
C ASN A 1134 -79.90 102.44 20.77
N LEU A 1135 -79.66 103.47 21.58
CA LEU A 1135 -80.58 104.62 21.65
C LEU A 1135 -80.58 105.43 20.34
N GLU A 1136 -79.43 105.53 19.67
CA GLU A 1136 -79.28 106.21 18.38
C GLU A 1136 -80.00 105.47 17.23
N ILE A 1137 -79.83 104.14 17.13
CA ILE A 1137 -80.52 103.32 16.11
C ILE A 1137 -82.05 103.40 16.26
N ASN A 1138 -82.54 103.49 17.49
CA ASN A 1138 -83.97 103.65 17.77
C ASN A 1138 -84.46 105.12 17.66
N HIS A 1139 -83.65 106.01 17.07
CA HIS A 1139 -83.91 107.44 16.88
C HIS A 1139 -84.23 108.23 18.17
N LYS A 1140 -83.83 107.71 19.34
CA LYS A 1140 -84.01 108.35 20.65
C LYS A 1140 -82.80 109.18 21.10
N LEU A 1141 -81.68 109.12 20.39
CA LEU A 1141 -80.46 109.87 20.67
C LEU A 1141 -79.97 110.57 19.39
N SER A 1142 -79.73 111.88 19.47
CA SER A 1142 -79.14 112.63 18.35
C SER A 1142 -77.61 112.58 18.39
N THR A 1143 -77.00 112.73 17.22
CA THR A 1143 -75.53 112.78 17.05
C THR A 1143 -74.90 113.90 17.89
N ASN A 1144 -75.56 115.07 18.01
CA ASN A 1144 -75.07 116.18 18.84
C ASN A 1144 -75.00 115.80 20.33
N ILE A 1145 -76.06 115.19 20.87
CA ILE A 1145 -76.09 114.77 22.26
C ILE A 1145 -75.05 113.68 22.52
N LYS A 1146 -74.84 112.74 21.59
CA LYS A 1146 -73.76 111.75 21.69
C LYS A 1146 -72.37 112.40 21.78
N THR A 1147 -72.10 113.45 21.01
CA THR A 1147 -70.85 114.22 21.09
C THR A 1147 -70.68 114.94 22.43
N VAL A 1148 -71.77 115.46 23.01
CA VAL A 1148 -71.75 116.04 24.36
C VAL A 1148 -71.35 114.99 25.39
N ILE A 1149 -71.94 113.80 25.34
CA ILE A 1149 -71.61 112.70 26.27
C ILE A 1149 -70.12 112.33 26.19
N ARG A 1150 -69.56 112.26 24.98
CA ARG A 1150 -68.12 112.03 24.77
C ARG A 1150 -67.26 113.08 25.46
N LYS A 1151 -67.60 114.36 25.32
CA LYS A 1151 -66.85 115.45 25.96
C LYS A 1151 -66.95 115.41 27.49
N LEU A 1152 -68.14 115.11 28.02
CA LEU A 1152 -68.35 114.97 29.46
C LEU A 1152 -67.60 113.76 30.02
N PHE A 1153 -67.51 112.65 29.27
CA PHE A 1153 -66.67 111.52 29.63
C PHE A 1153 -65.20 111.94 29.70
N SER A 1154 -64.71 112.61 28.66
CA SER A 1154 -63.32 113.07 28.62
C SER A 1154 -62.99 114.03 29.75
N LEU A 1155 -63.92 114.93 30.09
CA LEU A 1155 -63.78 115.84 31.22
C LEU A 1155 -63.69 115.08 32.55
N SER A 1156 -64.51 114.05 32.74
CA SER A 1156 -64.62 113.33 34.01
C SER A 1156 -63.44 112.41 34.28
N GLY A 1157 -62.92 111.78 33.23
CA GLY A 1157 -61.75 110.87 33.32
C GLY A 1157 -60.42 111.55 33.07
N GLN A 1158 -60.45 112.80 32.59
CA GLN A 1158 -59.32 113.55 32.04
C GLN A 1158 -58.52 112.75 31.04
N VAL A 1159 -59.26 112.04 30.19
CA VAL A 1159 -58.74 111.09 29.24
C VAL A 1159 -59.61 111.14 27.99
N GLU A 1160 -59.03 111.03 26.81
CA GLU A 1160 -59.81 111.15 25.58
C GLU A 1160 -60.84 110.02 25.42
N ALA A 1161 -62.12 110.35 25.23
CA ALA A 1161 -63.18 109.40 24.92
C ALA A 1161 -62.95 108.71 23.54
N PRO A 1162 -62.77 107.38 23.49
CA PRO A 1162 -62.61 106.64 22.23
C PRO A 1162 -63.73 106.87 21.23
N ASP A 1163 -63.38 106.84 19.93
CA ASP A 1163 -64.36 106.79 18.84
C ASP A 1163 -65.18 105.50 18.91
N ALA A 1164 -66.43 105.57 18.47
CA ALA A 1164 -67.48 104.58 18.74
C ALA A 1164 -67.35 103.23 17.98
N ASN A 1165 -66.13 102.78 17.67
CA ASN A 1165 -65.85 101.55 16.92
C ASN A 1165 -65.48 100.40 17.88
N ILE A 1166 -66.17 99.26 17.75
CA ILE A 1166 -66.05 98.12 18.68
C ILE A 1166 -64.66 97.43 18.57
N THR A 1167 -63.86 97.81 17.57
CA THR A 1167 -62.56 97.19 17.22
C THR A 1167 -61.32 97.94 17.71
N THR A 1168 -61.45 99.00 18.52
CA THR A 1168 -60.27 99.69 19.09
C THR A 1168 -59.48 98.74 20.00
N THR A 1169 -58.16 98.70 19.82
CA THR A 1169 -57.29 97.77 20.55
C THR A 1169 -56.97 98.26 21.98
N GLN A 1170 -56.70 97.34 22.90
CA GLN A 1170 -56.30 97.67 24.28
C GLN A 1170 -55.05 98.56 24.35
N SER A 1171 -54.13 98.42 23.39
CA SER A 1171 -52.90 99.25 23.31
C SER A 1171 -53.21 100.72 22.98
N GLU A 1172 -54.15 100.97 22.07
CA GLU A 1172 -54.59 102.33 21.74
C GLU A 1172 -55.31 102.99 22.93
N ILE A 1173 -56.07 102.19 23.68
CA ILE A 1173 -56.74 102.59 24.91
C ILE A 1173 -55.72 102.98 25.98
N SER A 1174 -54.76 102.11 26.31
CA SER A 1174 -53.70 102.39 27.29
C SER A 1174 -52.88 103.64 26.90
N ASN A 1175 -52.57 103.83 25.63
CA ASN A 1175 -51.86 105.03 25.17
C ASN A 1175 -52.63 106.33 25.46
N LYS A 1176 -53.95 106.34 25.30
CA LYS A 1176 -54.79 107.49 25.66
C LYS A 1176 -54.85 107.69 27.18
N VAL A 1177 -54.93 106.60 27.96
CA VAL A 1177 -54.83 106.65 29.44
C VAL A 1177 -53.49 107.25 29.88
N ASP A 1178 -52.38 106.79 29.35
CA ASP A 1178 -51.02 107.13 29.80
C ASP A 1178 -50.64 108.58 29.49
N LYS A 1179 -51.28 109.18 28.49
CA LYS A 1179 -51.15 110.61 28.18
C LYS A 1179 -51.93 111.51 29.12
N SER A 1180 -52.93 111.00 29.85
CA SER A 1180 -53.69 111.82 30.80
C SER A 1180 -52.80 112.42 31.88
N ILE A 1181 -53.11 113.66 32.27
CA ILE A 1181 -52.44 114.32 33.40
C ILE A 1181 -52.47 113.49 34.68
N ILE A 1182 -53.57 112.78 34.94
CA ILE A 1182 -53.73 111.92 36.11
C ILE A 1182 -52.71 110.78 36.09
N SER A 1183 -52.54 110.10 34.96
CA SER A 1183 -51.53 109.04 34.82
C SER A 1183 -50.10 109.55 34.96
N LYS A 1184 -49.78 110.74 34.44
CA LYS A 1184 -48.43 111.35 34.60
C LYS A 1184 -48.12 111.69 36.05
N VAL A 1185 -49.10 112.18 36.81
CA VAL A 1185 -48.95 112.42 38.24
C VAL A 1185 -48.72 111.11 39.00
N LEU A 1186 -49.49 110.05 38.70
CA LEU A 1186 -49.29 108.72 39.29
C LEU A 1186 -47.89 108.13 38.96
N GLN A 1187 -47.42 108.29 37.73
CA GLN A 1187 -46.07 107.88 37.33
C GLN A 1187 -44.97 108.65 38.11
N LYS A 1188 -45.17 109.94 38.35
CA LYS A 1188 -44.23 110.75 39.15
C LYS A 1188 -44.21 110.32 40.62
N ILE A 1189 -45.38 109.99 41.20
CA ILE A 1189 -45.47 109.40 42.54
C ILE A 1189 -44.72 108.07 42.58
N LYS A 1190 -44.95 107.17 41.60
CA LYS A 1190 -44.23 105.89 41.48
C LYS A 1190 -42.72 106.06 41.43
N GLY A 1191 -42.21 107.00 40.62
CA GLY A 1191 -40.78 107.28 40.53
C GLY A 1191 -40.18 107.77 41.84
N ASN A 1192 -40.86 108.68 42.54
CA ASN A 1192 -40.37 109.21 43.82
C ASN A 1192 -40.41 108.17 44.95
N SER A 1193 -41.39 107.25 44.94
CA SER A 1193 -41.49 106.16 45.92
C SER A 1193 -40.48 105.03 45.67
N ILE A 1194 -40.28 104.59 44.41
CA ILE A 1194 -39.47 103.40 44.08
C ILE A 1194 -37.99 103.75 43.86
N GLN A 1195 -37.68 104.86 43.20
CA GLN A 1195 -36.31 105.16 42.75
C GLN A 1195 -35.53 106.04 43.74
N ASN A 1196 -36.22 106.93 44.46
CA ASN A 1196 -35.59 107.89 45.37
C ASN A 1196 -35.92 107.62 46.85
N SER A 1197 -36.69 106.57 47.15
CA SER A 1197 -37.16 106.19 48.50
C SER A 1197 -37.75 107.34 49.31
N GLN A 1198 -38.32 108.34 48.62
CA GLN A 1198 -38.77 109.59 49.25
C GLN A 1198 -40.06 109.38 50.06
N TYR A 1199 -40.84 108.35 49.73
CA TYR A 1199 -42.10 108.03 50.36
C TYR A 1199 -42.11 106.56 50.76
N THR A 1200 -42.57 106.26 51.97
CA THR A 1200 -42.82 104.87 52.39
C THR A 1200 -44.02 104.29 51.63
N ALA A 1201 -44.17 102.96 51.65
CA ALA A 1201 -45.35 102.30 51.08
C ALA A 1201 -46.67 102.88 51.62
N SER A 1202 -46.75 103.17 52.92
CA SER A 1202 -47.95 103.78 53.54
C SER A 1202 -48.18 105.22 53.05
N ASP A 1203 -47.11 106.00 52.85
CA ASP A 1203 -47.22 107.36 52.31
C ASP A 1203 -47.75 107.34 50.87
N ALA A 1204 -47.27 106.39 50.05
CA ALA A 1204 -47.69 106.25 48.66
C ALA A 1204 -49.18 105.90 48.52
N TYR A 1205 -49.71 104.98 49.35
CA TYR A 1205 -51.15 104.68 49.41
C TYR A 1205 -52.00 105.94 49.71
N LYS A 1206 -51.58 106.74 50.72
CA LYS A 1206 -52.30 107.95 51.13
C LYS A 1206 -52.29 109.05 50.06
N ILE A 1207 -51.15 109.30 49.43
CA ILE A 1207 -51.01 110.35 48.42
C ILE A 1207 -51.90 110.06 47.20
N ILE A 1208 -51.96 108.81 46.73
CA ILE A 1208 -52.79 108.43 45.58
C ILE A 1208 -54.27 108.65 45.87
N ASN A 1209 -54.74 108.29 47.06
CA ASN A 1209 -56.11 108.58 47.48
C ASN A 1209 -56.41 110.08 47.47
N MET A 1210 -55.55 110.90 48.08
CA MET A 1210 -55.75 112.35 48.15
C MET A 1210 -55.86 113.01 46.78
N LEU A 1211 -55.11 112.52 45.79
CA LEU A 1211 -55.12 113.03 44.42
C LEU A 1211 -56.53 112.97 43.81
N PHE A 1212 -57.15 111.80 43.89
CA PHE A 1212 -58.47 111.57 43.32
C PHE A 1212 -59.55 112.33 44.10
N VAL A 1213 -59.42 112.48 45.42
CA VAL A 1213 -60.50 113.10 46.23
C VAL A 1213 -60.64 114.56 45.84
N LYS A 1214 -59.49 115.23 45.66
CA LYS A 1214 -59.43 116.65 45.36
C LYS A 1214 -59.82 116.98 43.91
N THR A 1215 -59.97 115.99 43.03
CA THR A 1215 -60.15 116.20 41.58
C THR A 1215 -61.50 115.76 41.03
N ILE A 1216 -62.38 115.18 41.84
CA ILE A 1216 -63.73 114.79 41.39
C ILE A 1216 -64.60 115.99 41.02
N SER A 1217 -65.41 115.86 39.97
CA SER A 1217 -66.40 116.89 39.60
C SER A 1217 -67.55 116.95 40.61
N ASP A 1218 -67.83 118.14 41.14
CA ASP A 1218 -68.95 118.43 42.05
C ASP A 1218 -69.42 119.89 41.92
N ASN A 1219 -70.22 120.36 42.88
CA ASN A 1219 -70.76 121.73 42.92
C ASN A 1219 -69.71 122.85 43.06
N ILE A 1220 -68.46 122.52 43.43
CA ILE A 1220 -67.35 123.48 43.61
C ILE A 1220 -66.52 123.61 42.32
N GLY A 1221 -66.67 122.67 41.39
CA GLY A 1221 -66.04 122.73 40.07
C GLY A 1221 -65.92 121.37 39.40
N ASN A 1222 -65.63 121.41 38.10
CA ASN A 1222 -65.39 120.20 37.33
C ASN A 1222 -63.95 119.68 37.54
N THR A 1223 -63.68 118.46 37.06
CA THR A 1223 -62.39 117.78 37.23
C THR A 1223 -61.22 118.53 36.61
N TYR A 1224 -61.41 119.21 35.47
CA TYR A 1224 -60.37 120.00 34.81
C TYR A 1224 -59.90 121.17 35.69
N ASP A 1225 -60.83 121.96 36.21
CA ASP A 1225 -60.51 123.13 37.04
C ASP A 1225 -59.81 122.72 38.35
N LYS A 1226 -60.26 121.60 38.93
CA LYS A 1226 -59.70 121.09 40.17
C LYS A 1226 -58.27 120.56 40.00
N ILE A 1227 -57.96 119.90 38.89
CA ILE A 1227 -56.57 119.51 38.58
C ILE A 1227 -55.67 120.73 38.41
N LEU A 1228 -56.17 121.81 37.77
CA LEU A 1228 -55.40 123.05 37.69
C LEU A 1228 -55.12 123.65 39.07
N ARG A 1229 -56.08 123.57 40.01
CA ARG A 1229 -55.92 124.05 41.40
C ARG A 1229 -54.90 123.24 42.21
N LEU A 1230 -54.64 121.98 41.85
CA LEU A 1230 -53.64 121.17 42.55
C LEU A 1230 -52.21 121.73 42.43
N LYS A 1231 -51.93 122.60 41.46
CA LYS A 1231 -50.66 123.35 41.38
C LYS A 1231 -50.39 124.19 42.64
N SER A 1232 -51.44 124.59 43.33
CA SER A 1232 -51.37 125.39 44.56
C SER A 1232 -51.60 124.56 45.82
N ASP A 1233 -51.71 123.23 45.71
CA ASP A 1233 -51.91 122.33 46.84
C ASP A 1233 -50.57 121.94 47.48
N ASN A 1234 -50.48 121.96 48.80
CA ASN A 1234 -49.23 121.70 49.53
C ASN A 1234 -48.64 120.30 49.32
N VAL A 1235 -49.45 119.29 48.97
CA VAL A 1235 -48.98 117.93 48.68
C VAL A 1235 -48.63 117.77 47.21
N PHE A 1236 -49.44 118.33 46.30
CA PHE A 1236 -49.30 118.11 44.86
C PHE A 1236 -48.55 119.21 44.11
N ALA A 1237 -48.31 120.37 44.71
CA ALA A 1237 -47.62 121.49 44.06
C ALA A 1237 -46.27 121.06 43.48
N ASN A 1238 -45.45 120.35 44.26
CA ASN A 1238 -44.14 119.87 43.79
C ASN A 1238 -44.24 118.74 42.77
N ILE A 1239 -45.33 117.98 42.79
CA ILE A 1239 -45.54 116.88 41.84
C ILE A 1239 -46.00 117.44 40.49
N ILE A 1240 -46.94 118.39 40.48
CA ILE A 1240 -47.57 118.94 39.27
C ILE A 1240 -46.75 120.07 38.66
N SER A 1241 -46.11 120.92 39.46
CA SER A 1241 -45.44 122.14 38.95
C SER A 1241 -44.19 121.84 38.14
N GLY A 1242 -43.57 120.67 38.27
CA GLY A 1242 -42.40 120.27 37.49
C GLY A 1242 -41.29 121.34 37.44
N ASN A 1243 -40.38 121.23 36.47
CA ASN A 1243 -39.42 122.30 36.18
C ASN A 1243 -40.05 123.30 35.17
N GLY A 1244 -40.43 124.50 35.64
CA GLY A 1244 -40.95 125.60 34.80
C GLY A 1244 -42.39 126.01 35.11
N SER A 1245 -42.80 127.23 34.73
CA SER A 1245 -44.06 127.87 35.17
C SER A 1245 -45.36 127.18 34.72
N LYS A 1246 -45.29 126.12 33.89
CA LYS A 1246 -46.46 125.36 33.41
C LYS A 1246 -46.51 123.88 33.84
N GLY A 1247 -45.43 123.28 34.35
CA GLY A 1247 -45.39 121.94 34.95
C GLY A 1247 -45.85 120.75 34.09
N LEU A 1248 -46.12 119.59 34.73
CA LEU A 1248 -46.60 118.34 34.10
C LEU A 1248 -47.84 118.53 33.20
N ILE A 1249 -48.56 119.63 33.35
CA ILE A 1249 -49.73 120.01 32.55
C ILE A 1249 -49.36 120.33 31.09
N GLN A 1250 -48.09 120.63 30.80
CA GLN A 1250 -47.64 120.87 29.43
C GLN A 1250 -47.37 119.58 28.63
N ASP A 1251 -46.96 118.51 29.34
CA ASP A 1251 -46.54 117.23 28.75
C ASP A 1251 -47.62 116.14 28.83
N ALA A 1252 -48.79 116.49 29.37
CA ALA A 1252 -49.92 115.60 29.55
C ALA A 1252 -51.18 116.20 28.95
N GLU A 1253 -52.06 115.35 28.46
CA GLU A 1253 -53.37 115.76 27.96
C GLU A 1253 -54.30 116.13 29.12
N LEU A 1254 -54.86 117.33 29.03
CA LEU A 1254 -55.80 117.89 29.99
C LEU A 1254 -57.06 118.34 29.22
N TRP A 1255 -58.20 117.73 29.53
CA TRP A 1255 -59.42 117.80 28.71
C TRP A 1255 -60.45 118.78 29.27
N ASN A 1256 -60.87 119.76 28.46
CA ASN A 1256 -61.92 120.75 28.78
C ASN A 1256 -63.17 120.52 27.89
N SER A 1257 -64.37 120.87 28.39
CA SER A 1257 -65.66 120.54 27.76
C SER A 1257 -66.32 121.63 26.91
N ASN A 1258 -65.64 122.73 26.56
CA ASN A 1258 -66.23 123.80 25.73
C ASN A 1258 -66.73 123.26 24.36
N LEU A 1259 -68.05 123.24 24.19
CA LEU A 1259 -68.79 122.77 23.02
C LEU A 1259 -68.97 123.90 22.00
N GLN A 1260 -67.95 124.21 21.18
CA GLN A 1260 -68.14 124.91 19.89
C GLN A 1260 -66.90 124.81 18.97
N LYS A 1261 -67.08 124.11 17.83
CA LYS A 1261 -66.59 124.35 16.44
C LYS A 1261 -66.23 123.06 15.68
N GLU A 1262 -67.07 122.71 14.71
CA GLU A 1262 -66.61 122.20 13.41
C GLU A 1262 -66.29 123.40 12.49
N ASN A 1263 -65.43 123.17 11.49
CA ASN A 1263 -64.74 124.09 10.55
C ASN A 1263 -63.42 124.73 11.03
N SER A 1264 -62.34 123.91 11.07
CA SER A 1264 -61.02 124.15 10.44
C SER A 1264 -60.04 123.03 10.80
#